data_AF-F6R8P5-F1
#
_entry.id   AF-F6R8P5-F1
#
_cell.length_a   1.000
_cell.length_b   1.000
_cell.length_c   1.000
_cell.angle_alpha   90.00
_cell.angle_beta   90.00
_cell.angle_gamma   90.00
#
_symmetry.space_group_name_H-M   'P 1'
#
loop_
_entity.id
_entity.type
_entity.pdbx_description
1 polymer ?
#
loop_
_entity_poly.entity_id
_entity_poly.type
_entity_poly.pdbx_seq_one_letter_code
_entity_poly.pdbx_strand_id
1 'polypeptide(L)'
;MEVATRAKVKDRNDIFFEAALGRRASLVNLMKAGIVSEETVSALEHGVLTEEDIFTSISQYLVGEQPIAGIIVEATGQKFGILECIQQGILKRGTGLELLEAQAAIGSIIEPHSGNRYSVADAMKLRLIDDTQKDTLERAQRAITGYRDPVTGNTLSLFEAMSKGYVTESRGIRLLEAQVATGGIVDPKASHRVPLSVAYQRGILSKKMFGKLTDSSDDTKGFFDPNTNENLTYLELMSRCRTESETGLIFLPLLEKKKKPRSSSSRLDSSLKKKKRRSTQRSRKVVIVDPDSGAEMTVKEAYQKGLIDRATAKQLMQQEGEWTEETELVREVETVETSSSTSSGHQASSMSMSSVEQIDDVFDKSRMSAADLSARLLQLSNAHLGPIAAIIDVEKQETISIAEALKRRLVDGTSAQRLLEAQAATGGIVNPMDPMRLLSINEALAIGLIDRVTSRRLANAEKAFRGFSDRRTNQMLSLGEALKKGLCYYEAGTRLLEVQYITGGLVVPPDGKRISLDTAVALGCVDQRMADRLSDIQRYAKSVVDLKTNLLISYPDALEKSVVDKYTGLRCLEALPRLNRSVKMAGGITIQASSAYTSLASSLASSRAESPIGSLRSSRRGSFDEDSFSGSFLNTPDRPYINRSPRK
;
A
#
# COMPACT_ATOMS: atom_id res chain seq x y z
N MET A 1 -74.22 2.35 -30.73
CA MET A 1 -73.83 2.53 -29.31
C MET A 1 -72.70 1.55 -29.05
N GLU A 2 -71.47 1.95 -29.29
CA GLU A 2 -70.30 1.16 -28.85
C GLU A 2 -70.15 1.35 -27.35
N VAL A 3 -70.29 0.25 -26.62
CA VAL A 3 -70.00 0.19 -25.19
C VAL A 3 -68.48 0.24 -25.06
N ALA A 4 -67.93 1.44 -24.89
CA ALA A 4 -66.55 1.62 -24.48
C ALA A 4 -66.37 0.91 -23.13
N THR A 5 -65.63 -0.20 -23.15
CA THR A 5 -65.21 -0.94 -21.97
C THR A 5 -64.32 -0.02 -21.12
N ARG A 6 -64.93 0.68 -20.17
CA ARG A 6 -64.23 1.51 -19.19
C ARG A 6 -63.28 0.59 -18.41
N ALA A 7 -61.99 0.66 -18.71
CA ALA A 7 -60.96 -0.08 -18.00
C ALA A 7 -61.13 0.20 -16.49
N LYS A 8 -61.15 -0.86 -15.67
CA LYS A 8 -61.20 -0.73 -14.22
C LYS A 8 -60.04 0.16 -13.79
N VAL A 9 -60.35 1.32 -13.20
CA VAL A 9 -59.36 2.20 -12.58
C VAL A 9 -58.67 1.39 -11.49
N LYS A 10 -57.38 1.08 -11.68
CA LYS A 10 -56.58 0.41 -10.64
C LYS A 10 -56.40 1.40 -9.49
N ASP A 11 -56.47 0.89 -8.25
CA ASP A 11 -56.14 1.69 -7.08
C ASP A 11 -54.66 2.14 -7.17
N ARG A 12 -54.38 3.38 -6.77
CA ARG A 12 -53.02 3.95 -6.74
C ARG A 12 -52.03 3.07 -5.96
N ASN A 13 -52.52 2.33 -4.96
CA ASN A 13 -51.72 1.40 -4.16
C ASN A 13 -51.30 0.14 -4.92
N ASP A 14 -52.02 -0.23 -5.98
CA ASP A 14 -51.80 -1.44 -6.76
C ASP A 14 -50.94 -1.22 -8.01
N ILE A 15 -50.52 0.03 -8.25
CA ILE A 15 -49.68 0.40 -9.39
C ILE A 15 -48.20 0.30 -9.00
N PHE A 16 -47.46 -0.49 -9.78
CA PHE A 16 -46.04 -0.72 -9.59
C PHE A 16 -45.28 -0.70 -10.92
N PHE A 17 -44.15 -0.03 -10.93
CA PHE A 17 -43.24 0.03 -12.07
C PHE A 17 -42.05 -0.91 -11.85
N GLU A 18 -41.54 -1.48 -12.93
CA GLU A 18 -40.31 -2.26 -12.88
C GLU A 18 -39.11 -1.36 -12.57
N ALA A 19 -38.20 -1.83 -11.74
CA ALA A 19 -36.99 -1.15 -11.32
C ALA A 19 -35.78 -2.07 -11.50
N ALA A 20 -34.58 -1.55 -11.22
CA ALA A 20 -33.34 -2.31 -11.37
C ALA A 20 -33.40 -3.70 -10.71
N LEU A 21 -32.84 -4.71 -11.40
CA LEU A 21 -32.79 -6.13 -10.96
C LEU A 21 -34.16 -6.80 -10.79
N GLY A 22 -35.16 -6.43 -11.60
CA GLY A 22 -36.50 -7.03 -11.57
C GLY A 22 -37.30 -6.70 -10.30
N ARG A 23 -36.90 -5.64 -9.59
CA ARG A 23 -37.63 -5.13 -8.43
C ARG A 23 -38.81 -4.28 -8.88
N ARG A 24 -39.72 -3.96 -7.96
CA ARG A 24 -40.91 -3.17 -8.25
C ARG A 24 -41.00 -1.95 -7.33
N ALA A 25 -41.19 -0.78 -7.92
CA ALA A 25 -41.40 0.49 -7.21
C ALA A 25 -42.90 0.85 -7.21
N SER A 26 -43.46 1.08 -6.03
CA SER A 26 -44.87 1.51 -5.90
C SER A 26 -45.04 2.96 -6.31
N LEU A 27 -46.13 3.27 -7.03
CA LEU A 27 -46.52 4.63 -7.39
C LEU A 27 -46.56 5.56 -6.18
N VAL A 28 -47.12 5.10 -5.05
CA VAL A 28 -47.21 5.87 -3.80
C VAL A 28 -45.84 6.28 -3.27
N ASN A 29 -44.85 5.40 -3.36
CA ASN A 29 -43.50 5.70 -2.90
C ASN A 29 -42.79 6.71 -3.82
N LEU A 30 -43.04 6.64 -5.13
CA LEU A 30 -42.55 7.60 -6.13
C LEU A 30 -43.19 8.98 -5.94
N MET A 31 -44.49 9.04 -5.63
CA MET A 31 -45.18 10.29 -5.30
C MET A 31 -44.63 10.92 -4.03
N LYS A 32 -44.49 10.13 -2.96
CA LYS A 32 -43.87 10.62 -1.71
C LYS A 32 -42.47 11.17 -1.97
N ALA A 33 -41.75 10.62 -2.95
CA ALA A 33 -40.38 11.03 -3.29
C ALA A 33 -40.33 12.28 -4.19
N GLY A 34 -41.49 12.81 -4.60
CA GLY A 34 -41.59 13.94 -5.51
C GLY A 34 -41.16 13.62 -6.94
N ILE A 35 -41.06 12.33 -7.30
CA ILE A 35 -40.67 11.88 -8.64
C ILE A 35 -41.88 11.91 -9.58
N VAL A 36 -43.07 11.59 -9.05
CA VAL A 36 -44.34 11.61 -9.76
C VAL A 36 -45.24 12.63 -9.07
N SER A 37 -45.81 13.57 -9.84
CA SER A 37 -46.68 14.62 -9.31
C SER A 37 -48.14 14.17 -9.25
N GLU A 38 -48.96 14.80 -8.41
CA GLU A 38 -50.40 14.53 -8.34
C GLU A 38 -51.10 14.74 -9.69
N GLU A 39 -50.63 15.70 -10.49
CA GLU A 39 -51.13 15.97 -11.85
C GLU A 39 -50.88 14.78 -12.79
N THR A 40 -49.68 14.20 -12.77
CA THR A 40 -49.35 13.01 -13.59
C THR A 40 -50.17 11.79 -13.18
N VAL A 41 -50.44 11.61 -11.89
CA VAL A 41 -51.35 10.55 -11.40
C VAL A 41 -52.79 10.80 -11.83
N SER A 42 -53.25 12.04 -11.76
CA SER A 42 -54.58 12.39 -12.25
C SER A 42 -54.68 12.11 -13.75
N ALA A 43 -53.68 12.47 -14.55
CA ALA A 43 -53.64 12.17 -15.98
C ALA A 43 -53.66 10.64 -16.27
N LEU A 44 -53.01 9.82 -15.44
CA LEU A 44 -53.08 8.35 -15.50
C LEU A 44 -54.49 7.83 -15.21
N GLU A 45 -55.13 8.33 -14.14
CA GLU A 45 -56.48 7.91 -13.73
C GLU A 45 -57.56 8.27 -14.76
N HIS A 46 -57.37 9.39 -15.45
CA HIS A 46 -58.24 9.82 -16.55
C HIS A 46 -57.88 9.16 -17.89
N GLY A 47 -56.86 8.30 -17.93
CA GLY A 47 -56.44 7.57 -19.12
C GLY A 47 -55.76 8.42 -20.20
N VAL A 48 -55.28 9.61 -19.84
CA VAL A 48 -54.54 10.51 -20.74
C VAL A 48 -53.10 10.04 -20.93
N LEU A 49 -52.50 9.50 -19.87
CA LEU A 49 -51.17 8.88 -19.90
C LEU A 49 -51.30 7.39 -19.59
N THR A 50 -50.40 6.58 -20.17
CA THR A 50 -50.29 5.16 -19.86
C THR A 50 -49.20 4.90 -18.80
N GLU A 51 -49.21 3.71 -18.20
CA GLU A 51 -48.13 3.27 -17.30
C GLU A 51 -46.76 3.28 -18.02
N GLU A 52 -46.73 3.01 -19.33
CA GLU A 52 -45.51 3.02 -20.15
C GLU A 52 -44.97 4.44 -20.40
N ASP A 53 -45.86 5.42 -20.62
CA ASP A 53 -45.47 6.82 -20.77
C ASP A 53 -44.83 7.34 -19.48
N ILE A 54 -45.44 7.02 -18.34
CA ILE A 54 -44.90 7.38 -17.03
C ILE A 54 -43.55 6.69 -16.82
N PHE A 55 -43.46 5.38 -17.06
CA PHE A 55 -42.21 4.64 -16.95
C PHE A 55 -41.08 5.29 -17.74
N THR A 56 -41.35 5.68 -18.98
CA THR A 56 -40.37 6.33 -19.87
C THR A 56 -39.89 7.65 -19.27
N SER A 57 -40.82 8.47 -18.75
CA SER A 57 -40.51 9.77 -18.15
C SER A 57 -39.69 9.70 -16.87
N ILE A 58 -39.85 8.64 -16.06
CA ILE A 58 -39.15 8.47 -14.77
C ILE A 58 -38.10 7.34 -14.79
N SER A 59 -37.75 6.83 -15.96
CA SER A 59 -36.87 5.67 -16.16
C SER A 59 -35.52 5.81 -15.47
N GLN A 60 -34.94 7.02 -15.43
CA GLN A 60 -33.70 7.33 -14.70
C GLN A 60 -33.80 7.05 -13.19
N TYR A 61 -34.98 7.22 -12.58
CA TYR A 61 -35.18 6.96 -11.16
C TYR A 61 -35.49 5.49 -10.88
N LEU A 62 -36.06 4.77 -11.85
CA LEU A 62 -36.39 3.34 -11.71
C LEU A 62 -35.17 2.45 -11.99
N VAL A 63 -34.58 2.59 -13.17
CA VAL A 63 -33.52 1.72 -13.69
C VAL A 63 -32.15 2.38 -13.63
N GLY A 64 -32.08 3.71 -13.72
CA GLY A 64 -30.84 4.47 -13.77
C GLY A 64 -30.37 4.71 -15.20
N GLU A 65 -29.60 5.77 -15.40
CA GLU A 65 -28.97 6.07 -16.68
C GLU A 65 -27.88 5.04 -17.05
N GLN A 66 -27.38 5.10 -18.28
CA GLN A 66 -26.32 4.22 -18.75
C GLN A 66 -25.01 4.51 -17.98
N PRO A 67 -24.43 3.52 -17.27
CA PRO A 67 -23.08 3.64 -16.74
C PRO A 67 -22.04 3.48 -17.86
N ILE A 68 -20.76 3.64 -17.52
CA ILE A 68 -19.65 3.33 -18.43
C ILE A 68 -19.69 1.82 -18.72
N ALA A 69 -20.12 1.44 -19.92
CA ALA A 69 -20.35 0.06 -20.34
C ALA A 69 -19.05 -0.70 -20.60
N GLY A 70 -18.02 0.01 -21.09
CA GLY A 70 -16.75 -0.59 -21.44
C GLY A 70 -15.72 0.44 -21.90
N ILE A 71 -14.77 -0.04 -22.67
CA ILE A 71 -13.65 0.75 -23.17
C ILE A 71 -13.64 0.70 -24.69
N ILE A 72 -13.36 1.83 -25.33
CA ILE A 72 -13.14 1.92 -26.76
C ILE A 72 -11.69 2.33 -27.03
N VAL A 73 -10.96 1.53 -27.80
CA VAL A 73 -9.58 1.86 -28.21
C VAL A 73 -9.64 2.80 -29.40
N GLU A 74 -9.31 4.08 -29.22
CA GLU A 74 -9.53 5.09 -30.26
C GLU A 74 -8.76 4.79 -31.56
N ALA A 75 -7.59 4.16 -31.47
CA ALA A 75 -6.76 3.85 -32.63
C ALA A 75 -7.40 2.82 -33.57
N THR A 76 -8.17 1.87 -33.03
CA THR A 76 -8.78 0.77 -33.79
C THR A 76 -10.29 0.89 -33.91
N GLY A 77 -10.92 1.75 -33.09
CA GLY A 77 -12.36 1.82 -32.93
C GLY A 77 -12.97 0.59 -32.25
N GLN A 78 -12.15 -0.36 -31.80
CA GLN A 78 -12.63 -1.60 -31.18
C GLN A 78 -13.13 -1.34 -29.76
N LYS A 79 -14.28 -1.93 -29.46
CA LYS A 79 -14.95 -1.87 -28.16
C LYS A 79 -14.68 -3.16 -27.42
N PHE A 80 -14.40 -3.03 -26.14
CA PHE A 80 -14.08 -4.15 -25.27
C PHE A 80 -14.85 -4.04 -23.97
N GLY A 81 -15.24 -5.19 -23.43
CA GLY A 81 -15.75 -5.28 -22.07
C GLY A 81 -14.67 -4.90 -21.05
N ILE A 82 -15.10 -4.48 -19.86
CA ILE A 82 -14.17 -4.10 -18.79
C ILE A 82 -13.30 -5.30 -18.39
N LEU A 83 -13.90 -6.49 -18.24
CA LEU A 83 -13.16 -7.71 -17.93
C LEU A 83 -12.15 -8.07 -19.02
N GLU A 84 -12.59 -8.02 -20.28
CA GLU A 84 -11.74 -8.31 -21.44
C GLU A 84 -10.53 -7.37 -21.49
N CYS A 85 -10.73 -6.09 -21.20
CA CYS A 85 -9.65 -5.12 -21.08
C CYS A 85 -8.66 -5.46 -19.96
N ILE A 86 -9.14 -5.98 -18.82
CA ILE A 86 -8.27 -6.43 -17.73
C ILE A 86 -7.44 -7.64 -18.19
N GLN A 87 -8.07 -8.61 -18.85
CA GLN A 87 -7.43 -9.85 -19.31
C GLN A 87 -6.38 -9.59 -20.40
N GLN A 88 -6.65 -8.66 -21.33
CA GLN A 88 -5.71 -8.25 -22.38
C GLN A 88 -4.64 -7.27 -21.87
N GLY A 89 -4.71 -6.83 -20.61
CA GLY A 89 -3.77 -5.87 -20.02
C GLY A 89 -3.88 -4.44 -20.58
N ILE A 90 -4.98 -4.14 -21.27
CA ILE A 90 -5.32 -2.79 -21.76
C ILE A 90 -5.63 -1.88 -20.57
N LEU A 91 -6.38 -2.41 -19.59
CA LEU A 91 -6.75 -1.71 -18.37
C LEU A 91 -6.10 -2.37 -17.15
N LYS A 92 -5.61 -1.56 -16.21
CA LYS A 92 -5.11 -2.09 -14.93
C LYS A 92 -6.24 -2.75 -14.16
N ARG A 93 -5.96 -3.89 -13.53
CA ARG A 93 -6.93 -4.66 -12.74
C ARG A 93 -7.66 -3.83 -11.67
N GLY A 94 -6.95 -2.90 -11.01
CA GLY A 94 -7.55 -1.98 -10.03
C GLY A 94 -8.64 -1.10 -10.65
N THR A 95 -8.28 -0.31 -11.66
CA THR A 95 -9.20 0.58 -12.37
C THR A 95 -10.39 -0.16 -12.97
N GLY A 96 -10.15 -1.34 -13.56
CA GLY A 96 -11.24 -2.15 -14.12
C GLY A 96 -12.19 -2.71 -13.06
N LEU A 97 -11.69 -3.09 -11.89
CA LEU A 97 -12.54 -3.52 -10.78
C LEU A 97 -13.42 -2.38 -10.27
N GLU A 98 -12.89 -1.16 -10.18
CA GLU A 98 -13.65 0.02 -9.71
C GLU A 98 -14.82 0.35 -10.65
N LEU A 99 -14.61 0.25 -11.96
CA LEU A 99 -15.67 0.44 -12.96
C LEU A 99 -16.73 -0.69 -12.90
N LEU A 100 -16.32 -1.94 -12.69
CA LEU A 100 -17.26 -3.05 -12.50
C LEU A 100 -18.06 -2.91 -11.19
N GLU A 101 -17.43 -2.44 -10.11
CA GLU A 101 -18.12 -2.14 -8.85
C GLU A 101 -19.17 -1.04 -9.04
N ALA A 102 -18.85 0.00 -9.82
CA ALA A 102 -19.80 1.06 -10.15
C ALA A 102 -21.00 0.49 -10.93
N GLN A 103 -20.77 -0.29 -11.99
CA GLN A 103 -21.83 -0.98 -12.73
C GLN A 103 -22.72 -1.83 -11.80
N ALA A 104 -22.11 -2.64 -10.93
CA ALA A 104 -22.85 -3.46 -9.97
C ALA A 104 -23.69 -2.63 -8.99
N ALA A 105 -23.15 -1.51 -8.49
CA ALA A 105 -23.84 -0.61 -7.56
C ALA A 105 -24.89 0.29 -8.22
N ILE A 106 -24.87 0.41 -9.55
CA ILE A 106 -25.88 1.08 -10.38
C ILE A 106 -26.94 0.08 -10.86
N GLY A 107 -26.66 -1.22 -10.82
CA GLY A 107 -27.69 -2.27 -10.81
C GLY A 107 -27.53 -3.35 -11.84
N SER A 108 -26.54 -3.23 -12.70
CA SER A 108 -26.33 -4.24 -13.73
C SER A 108 -24.91 -4.21 -14.24
N ILE A 109 -24.34 -5.39 -14.42
CA ILE A 109 -23.17 -5.56 -15.28
C ILE A 109 -23.64 -5.49 -16.72
N ILE A 110 -22.98 -4.67 -17.52
CA ILE A 110 -23.38 -4.41 -18.90
C ILE A 110 -22.55 -5.27 -19.85
N GLU A 111 -23.24 -5.95 -20.76
CA GLU A 111 -22.59 -6.56 -21.90
C GLU A 111 -22.31 -5.48 -22.97
N PRO A 112 -21.04 -5.26 -23.34
CA PRO A 112 -20.61 -4.10 -24.13
C PRO A 112 -21.07 -4.13 -25.59
N HIS A 113 -21.58 -5.24 -26.12
CA HIS A 113 -22.00 -5.36 -27.52
C HIS A 113 -23.52 -5.27 -27.68
N SER A 114 -24.27 -5.93 -26.80
CA SER A 114 -25.74 -5.96 -26.85
C SER A 114 -26.38 -4.84 -26.02
N GLY A 115 -25.67 -4.29 -25.04
CA GLY A 115 -26.22 -3.40 -24.02
C GLY A 115 -27.09 -4.10 -22.98
N ASN A 116 -27.15 -5.43 -23.02
CA ASN A 116 -27.93 -6.21 -22.07
C ASN A 116 -27.41 -6.02 -20.65
N ARG A 117 -28.35 -5.96 -19.71
CA ARG A 117 -28.12 -5.69 -18.29
C ARG A 117 -28.30 -6.98 -17.50
N TYR A 118 -27.26 -7.40 -16.79
CA TYR A 118 -27.28 -8.64 -16.03
C TYR A 118 -27.04 -8.43 -14.54
N SER A 119 -27.63 -9.28 -13.72
CA SER A 119 -27.26 -9.42 -12.33
C SER A 119 -25.81 -9.91 -12.22
N VAL A 120 -25.12 -9.69 -11.10
CA VAL A 120 -23.76 -10.22 -10.89
C VAL A 120 -23.74 -11.75 -11.05
N ALA A 121 -24.77 -12.45 -10.55
CA ALA A 121 -24.88 -13.89 -10.67
C ALA A 121 -25.02 -14.38 -12.13
N ASP A 122 -25.77 -13.65 -12.96
CA ASP A 122 -25.96 -14.03 -14.37
C ASP A 122 -24.76 -13.60 -15.23
N ALA A 123 -24.17 -12.44 -14.93
CA ALA A 123 -22.94 -11.98 -15.56
C ALA A 123 -21.79 -12.98 -15.39
N MET A 124 -21.70 -13.69 -14.26
CA MET A 124 -20.75 -14.79 -14.08
C MET A 124 -21.00 -15.95 -15.04
N LYS A 125 -22.25 -16.39 -15.19
CA LYS A 125 -22.61 -17.51 -16.10
C LYS A 125 -22.24 -17.18 -17.54
N LEU A 126 -22.39 -15.91 -17.91
CA LEU A 126 -22.04 -15.36 -19.22
C LEU A 126 -20.55 -14.97 -19.35
N ARG A 127 -19.73 -15.18 -18.30
CA ARG A 127 -18.30 -14.85 -18.26
C ARG A 127 -17.99 -13.37 -18.54
N LEU A 128 -18.90 -12.47 -18.18
CA LEU A 128 -18.66 -11.02 -18.21
C LEU A 128 -17.82 -10.55 -17.01
N ILE A 129 -17.74 -11.37 -15.97
CA ILE A 129 -16.92 -11.16 -14.76
C ILE A 129 -16.23 -12.47 -14.34
N ASP A 130 -15.09 -12.37 -13.66
CA ASP A 130 -14.33 -13.53 -13.16
C ASP A 130 -14.77 -13.93 -11.74
N ASP A 131 -14.56 -15.21 -11.38
CA ASP A 131 -14.82 -15.73 -10.03
C ASP A 131 -14.07 -14.96 -8.94
N THR A 132 -12.88 -14.47 -9.26
CA THR A 132 -12.08 -13.61 -8.37
C THR A 132 -12.75 -12.28 -7.99
N GLN A 133 -13.71 -11.81 -8.80
CA GLN A 133 -14.41 -10.53 -8.60
C GLN A 133 -15.80 -10.72 -7.99
N LYS A 134 -16.37 -11.93 -8.07
CA LYS A 134 -17.74 -12.27 -7.64
C LYS A 134 -18.11 -11.66 -6.29
N ASP A 135 -17.44 -12.05 -5.22
CA ASP A 135 -17.79 -11.61 -3.86
C ASP A 135 -17.72 -10.10 -3.70
N THR A 136 -16.82 -9.46 -4.45
CA THR A 136 -16.61 -8.02 -4.42
C THR A 136 -17.74 -7.29 -5.12
N LEU A 137 -18.17 -7.79 -6.28
CA LEU A 137 -19.27 -7.24 -7.06
C LEU A 137 -20.64 -7.53 -6.43
N GLU A 138 -20.85 -8.72 -5.84
CA GLU A 138 -22.06 -9.01 -5.06
C GLU A 138 -22.20 -8.06 -3.86
N ARG A 139 -21.09 -7.74 -3.18
CA ARG A 139 -21.09 -6.72 -2.12
C ARG A 139 -21.38 -5.31 -2.63
N ALA A 140 -21.01 -4.98 -3.87
CA ALA A 140 -21.34 -3.70 -4.49
C ALA A 140 -22.82 -3.65 -4.93
N GLN A 141 -23.35 -4.75 -5.48
CA GLN A 141 -24.77 -4.88 -5.87
C GLN A 141 -25.74 -4.71 -4.70
N ARG A 142 -25.30 -5.00 -3.47
CA ARG A 142 -26.04 -4.67 -2.23
C ARG A 142 -26.32 -3.19 -2.04
N ALA A 143 -25.64 -2.29 -2.74
CA ALA A 143 -26.02 -0.88 -2.79
C ALA A 143 -27.43 -0.65 -3.36
N ILE A 144 -27.97 -1.63 -4.11
CA ILE A 144 -29.33 -1.61 -4.66
C ILE A 144 -30.24 -2.60 -3.96
N THR A 145 -29.77 -3.83 -3.73
CA THR A 145 -30.61 -4.82 -3.08
C THR A 145 -30.80 -4.54 -1.58
N GLY A 146 -29.87 -3.78 -1.00
CA GLY A 146 -29.79 -3.38 0.40
C GLY A 146 -28.84 -4.27 1.21
N TYR A 147 -28.18 -3.67 2.19
CA TYR A 147 -27.28 -4.37 3.10
C TYR A 147 -28.07 -4.93 4.27
N ARG A 148 -28.07 -6.25 4.47
CA ARG A 148 -28.76 -6.85 5.61
C ARG A 148 -27.93 -6.67 6.89
N ASP A 149 -28.49 -6.00 7.88
CA ASP A 149 -27.91 -5.85 9.20
C ASP A 149 -27.93 -7.21 9.94
N PRO A 150 -26.78 -7.78 10.33
CA PRO A 150 -26.74 -9.05 11.07
C PRO A 150 -27.41 -8.99 12.44
N VAL A 151 -27.50 -7.81 13.04
CA VAL A 151 -28.04 -7.62 14.40
C VAL A 151 -29.55 -7.43 14.36
N THR A 152 -30.03 -6.53 13.52
CA THR A 152 -31.47 -6.19 13.47
C THR A 152 -32.24 -6.96 12.41
N GLY A 153 -31.55 -7.59 11.44
CA GLY A 153 -32.15 -8.21 10.27
C GLY A 153 -32.67 -7.21 9.24
N ASN A 154 -32.61 -5.90 9.53
CA ASN A 154 -33.14 -4.84 8.68
C ASN A 154 -32.30 -4.64 7.42
N THR A 155 -32.97 -4.26 6.33
CA THR A 155 -32.31 -3.83 5.09
C THR A 155 -31.84 -2.38 5.25
N LEU A 156 -30.53 -2.16 5.11
CA LEU A 156 -29.87 -0.86 5.21
C LEU A 156 -29.57 -0.29 3.82
N SER A 157 -29.63 1.04 3.71
CA SER A 157 -29.08 1.77 2.56
C SER A 157 -27.55 1.70 2.52
N LEU A 158 -26.95 2.06 1.39
CA LEU A 158 -25.48 2.13 1.27
C LEU A 158 -24.87 3.10 2.30
N PHE A 159 -25.51 4.25 2.53
CA PHE A 159 -25.04 5.23 3.51
C PHE A 159 -25.18 4.73 4.96
N GLU A 160 -26.29 4.06 5.29
CA GLU A 160 -26.49 3.44 6.61
C GLU A 160 -25.47 2.33 6.85
N ALA A 161 -25.20 1.50 5.83
CA ALA A 161 -24.22 0.43 5.90
C ALA A 161 -22.79 0.97 6.08
N MET A 162 -22.47 2.08 5.42
CA MET A 162 -21.20 2.80 5.60
C MET A 162 -21.09 3.41 7.00
N SER A 163 -22.16 4.01 7.51
CA SER A 163 -22.20 4.60 8.86
C SER A 163 -22.03 3.55 9.96
N LYS A 164 -22.48 2.32 9.72
CA LYS A 164 -22.28 1.16 10.60
C LYS A 164 -20.97 0.39 10.35
N GLY A 165 -20.15 0.81 9.39
CA GLY A 165 -18.86 0.20 9.07
C GLY A 165 -18.92 -1.12 8.29
N TYR A 166 -20.09 -1.52 7.75
CA TYR A 166 -20.19 -2.68 6.84
C TYR A 166 -19.55 -2.40 5.47
N VAL A 167 -19.44 -1.12 5.11
CA VAL A 167 -18.77 -0.63 3.89
C VAL A 167 -17.77 0.46 4.31
N THR A 168 -16.54 0.41 3.80
CA THR A 168 -15.53 1.44 4.07
C THR A 168 -15.94 2.79 3.47
N GLU A 169 -15.63 3.90 4.14
CA GLU A 169 -16.06 5.23 3.69
C GLU A 169 -15.60 5.56 2.26
N SER A 170 -14.34 5.28 1.92
CA SER A 170 -13.80 5.54 0.57
C SER A 170 -14.54 4.78 -0.54
N ARG A 171 -14.86 3.50 -0.28
CA ARG A 171 -15.61 2.67 -1.24
C ARG A 171 -17.08 3.10 -1.28
N GLY A 172 -17.67 3.41 -0.13
CA GLY A 172 -19.05 3.88 -0.03
C GLY A 172 -19.28 5.20 -0.76
N ILE A 173 -18.41 6.19 -0.57
CA ILE A 173 -18.45 7.48 -1.27
C ILE A 173 -18.37 7.26 -2.79
N ARG A 174 -17.44 6.43 -3.25
CA ARG A 174 -17.29 6.11 -4.68
C ARG A 174 -18.56 5.52 -5.30
N LEU A 175 -19.20 4.57 -4.60
CA LEU A 175 -20.45 3.97 -5.08
C LEU A 175 -21.63 4.95 -5.03
N LEU A 176 -21.71 5.80 -4.00
CA LEU A 176 -22.72 6.85 -3.91
C LEU A 176 -22.58 7.86 -5.05
N GLU A 177 -21.35 8.25 -5.38
CA GLU A 177 -21.05 9.20 -6.43
C GLU A 177 -21.41 8.63 -7.82
N ALA A 178 -21.14 7.34 -8.06
CA ALA A 178 -21.61 6.64 -9.25
C ALA A 178 -23.15 6.57 -9.35
N GLN A 179 -23.86 6.40 -8.23
CA GLN A 179 -25.32 6.44 -8.18
C GLN A 179 -25.87 7.85 -8.50
N VAL A 180 -25.28 8.90 -7.91
CA VAL A 180 -25.67 10.29 -8.17
C VAL A 180 -25.52 10.63 -9.65
N ALA A 181 -24.38 10.26 -10.25
CA ALA A 181 -24.09 10.50 -11.65
C ALA A 181 -25.01 9.74 -12.64
N THR A 182 -25.77 8.74 -12.18
CA THR A 182 -26.64 7.91 -13.04
C THR A 182 -28.12 7.96 -12.64
N GLY A 183 -28.55 9.04 -11.99
CA GLY A 183 -29.97 9.35 -11.75
C GLY A 183 -30.35 9.56 -10.29
N GLY A 184 -29.47 9.28 -9.32
CA GLY A 184 -29.69 9.62 -7.92
C GLY A 184 -29.41 8.50 -6.93
N ILE A 185 -29.63 8.79 -5.65
CA ILE A 185 -29.32 7.89 -4.54
C ILE A 185 -30.34 6.76 -4.48
N VAL A 186 -29.89 5.51 -4.39
CA VAL A 186 -30.80 4.36 -4.33
C VAL A 186 -31.38 4.19 -2.93
N ASP A 187 -32.71 4.09 -2.85
CA ASP A 187 -33.42 3.59 -1.67
C ASP A 187 -33.76 2.10 -1.85
N PRO A 188 -33.04 1.17 -1.18
CA PRO A 188 -33.28 -0.26 -1.33
C PRO A 188 -34.60 -0.73 -0.71
N LYS A 189 -35.23 0.05 0.18
CA LYS A 189 -36.54 -0.29 0.76
C LYS A 189 -37.66 0.06 -0.21
N ALA A 190 -37.55 1.23 -0.83
CA ALA A 190 -38.54 1.72 -1.78
C ALA A 190 -38.29 1.28 -3.24
N SER A 191 -37.16 0.62 -3.50
CA SER A 191 -36.74 0.04 -4.79
C SER A 191 -36.70 1.05 -5.95
N HIS A 192 -36.35 2.31 -5.67
CA HIS A 192 -36.14 3.36 -6.66
C HIS A 192 -35.03 4.32 -6.21
N ARG A 193 -34.53 5.14 -7.13
CA ARG A 193 -33.59 6.23 -6.86
C ARG A 193 -34.32 7.51 -6.55
N VAL A 194 -33.77 8.29 -5.64
CA VAL A 194 -34.27 9.61 -5.29
C VAL A 194 -33.23 10.68 -5.63
N PRO A 195 -33.66 11.90 -5.99
CA PRO A 195 -32.74 13.03 -6.14
C PRO A 195 -31.91 13.26 -4.87
N LEU A 196 -30.70 13.78 -5.04
CA LEU A 196 -29.75 14.00 -3.93
C LEU A 196 -30.35 14.89 -2.82
N SER A 197 -31.11 15.92 -3.21
CA SER A 197 -31.82 16.83 -2.28
C SER A 197 -32.90 16.09 -1.46
N VAL A 198 -33.70 15.25 -2.11
CA VAL A 198 -34.75 14.45 -1.47
C VAL A 198 -34.14 13.40 -0.55
N ALA A 199 -33.02 12.79 -0.94
CA ALA A 199 -32.27 11.84 -0.10
C ALA A 199 -31.84 12.48 1.22
N TYR A 200 -31.37 13.73 1.18
CA TYR A 200 -31.01 14.48 2.38
C TYR A 200 -32.24 14.81 3.25
N GLN A 201 -33.32 15.32 2.65
CA GLN A 201 -34.55 15.67 3.38
C GLN A 201 -35.18 14.46 4.11
N ARG A 202 -35.07 13.28 3.51
CA ARG A 202 -35.58 12.01 4.07
C ARG A 202 -34.63 11.34 5.06
N GLY A 203 -33.45 11.92 5.32
CA GLY A 203 -32.44 11.34 6.20
C GLY A 203 -31.76 10.08 5.64
N ILE A 204 -31.89 9.80 4.34
CA ILE A 204 -31.16 8.71 3.66
C ILE A 204 -29.66 9.05 3.62
N LEU A 205 -29.33 10.35 3.57
CA LEU A 205 -27.98 10.88 3.66
C LEU A 205 -27.85 11.88 4.82
N SER A 206 -26.67 11.94 5.43
CA SER A 206 -26.31 13.00 6.37
C SER A 206 -26.00 14.33 5.67
N LYS A 207 -26.14 15.46 6.38
CA LYS A 207 -25.74 16.79 5.88
C LYS A 207 -24.29 16.84 5.41
N LYS A 208 -23.39 16.17 6.15
CA LYS A 208 -21.96 16.07 5.79
C LYS A 208 -21.75 15.36 4.46
N MET A 209 -22.45 14.24 4.24
CA MET A 209 -22.35 13.48 2.99
C MET A 209 -22.98 14.22 1.82
N PHE A 210 -24.11 14.89 2.04
CA PHE A 210 -24.75 15.75 1.04
C PHE A 210 -23.78 16.83 0.53
N GLY A 211 -23.11 17.55 1.44
CA GLY A 211 -22.09 18.54 1.06
C GLY A 211 -20.94 17.93 0.26
N LYS A 212 -20.37 16.82 0.72
CA LYS A 212 -19.29 16.11 0.01
C LYS A 212 -19.66 15.74 -1.43
N LEU A 213 -20.85 15.18 -1.64
CA LEU A 213 -21.32 14.75 -2.97
C LEU A 213 -21.76 15.91 -3.87
N THR A 214 -21.93 17.11 -3.32
CA THR A 214 -22.30 18.32 -4.10
C THR A 214 -21.07 19.10 -4.55
N ASP A 215 -20.05 19.22 -3.69
CA ASP A 215 -18.93 20.15 -3.91
C ASP A 215 -17.75 19.57 -4.73
N SER A 216 -17.90 18.39 -5.34
CA SER A 216 -16.85 17.70 -6.16
C SER A 216 -15.42 17.82 -5.59
N SER A 217 -15.30 17.72 -4.27
CA SER A 217 -14.03 17.88 -3.55
C SER A 217 -13.04 16.75 -3.84
N ASP A 218 -11.76 16.90 -3.48
CA ASP A 218 -10.75 15.87 -3.72
C ASP A 218 -11.10 14.53 -3.03
N ASP A 219 -11.86 14.58 -1.93
CA ASP A 219 -12.33 13.43 -1.18
C ASP A 219 -13.32 12.52 -1.95
N THR A 220 -13.94 13.03 -3.03
CA THR A 220 -14.91 12.27 -3.84
C THR A 220 -14.31 11.67 -5.11
N LYS A 221 -13.02 11.93 -5.41
CA LYS A 221 -12.36 11.46 -6.63
C LYS A 221 -11.90 10.00 -6.51
N GLY A 222 -12.89 9.09 -6.55
CA GLY A 222 -12.70 7.66 -6.36
C GLY A 222 -12.32 6.86 -7.60
N PHE A 223 -12.36 7.45 -8.79
CA PHE A 223 -12.10 6.78 -10.07
C PHE A 223 -10.82 7.29 -10.72
N PHE A 224 -10.18 6.46 -11.55
CA PHE A 224 -8.90 6.80 -12.19
C PHE A 224 -9.04 6.85 -13.71
N ASP A 225 -8.66 7.97 -14.33
CA ASP A 225 -8.60 8.07 -15.79
C ASP A 225 -7.26 7.52 -16.32
N PRO A 226 -7.26 6.41 -17.08
CA PRO A 226 -6.06 5.79 -17.63
C PRO A 226 -5.32 6.64 -18.69
N ASN A 227 -5.97 7.65 -19.29
CA ASN A 227 -5.34 8.52 -20.28
C ASN A 227 -4.47 9.58 -19.61
N THR A 228 -5.06 10.36 -18.72
CA THR A 228 -4.41 11.48 -18.01
C THR A 228 -3.62 11.01 -16.78
N ASN A 229 -3.98 9.86 -16.20
CA ASN A 229 -3.48 9.35 -14.91
C ASN A 229 -3.90 10.22 -13.71
N GLU A 230 -5.09 10.81 -13.80
CA GLU A 230 -5.70 11.62 -12.74
C GLU A 230 -6.77 10.82 -12.00
N ASN A 231 -6.96 11.14 -10.72
CA ASN A 231 -8.15 10.72 -10.00
C ASN A 231 -9.28 11.70 -10.31
N LEU A 232 -10.47 11.17 -10.60
CA LEU A 232 -11.66 11.91 -10.97
C LEU A 232 -12.86 11.37 -10.19
N THR A 233 -13.90 12.20 -10.13
CA THR A 233 -15.26 11.73 -9.87
C THR A 233 -15.74 10.89 -11.07
N TYR A 234 -16.68 9.98 -10.85
CA TYR A 234 -17.39 9.25 -11.88
C TYR A 234 -18.09 10.18 -12.87
N LEU A 235 -18.72 11.27 -12.40
CA LEU A 235 -19.34 12.26 -13.29
C LEU A 235 -18.31 12.92 -14.23
N GLU A 236 -17.16 13.32 -13.69
CA GLU A 236 -16.05 13.83 -14.51
C GLU A 236 -15.52 12.76 -15.47
N LEU A 237 -15.41 11.50 -15.04
CA LEU A 237 -14.96 10.41 -15.90
C LEU A 237 -15.97 10.12 -17.03
N MET A 238 -17.27 10.11 -16.73
CA MET A 238 -18.35 9.98 -17.72
C MET A 238 -18.33 11.12 -18.73
N SER A 239 -18.01 12.35 -18.31
CA SER A 239 -17.89 13.49 -19.24
C SER A 239 -16.75 13.32 -20.27
N ARG A 240 -15.78 12.45 -19.98
CA ARG A 240 -14.68 12.08 -20.90
C ARG A 240 -15.01 10.86 -21.76
N CYS A 241 -16.15 10.20 -21.55
CA CYS A 241 -16.60 9.05 -22.32
C CYS A 241 -17.29 9.47 -23.63
N ARG A 242 -17.43 8.51 -24.55
CA ARG A 242 -18.19 8.67 -25.79
C ARG A 242 -19.43 7.80 -25.75
N THR A 243 -20.55 8.36 -26.19
CA THR A 243 -21.80 7.61 -26.36
C THR A 243 -21.86 7.05 -27.77
N GLU A 244 -22.12 5.75 -27.88
CA GLU A 244 -22.36 5.07 -29.14
C GLU A 244 -23.75 5.42 -29.70
N SER A 245 -23.82 5.81 -30.97
CA SER A 245 -25.06 6.21 -31.63
C SER A 245 -26.07 5.09 -31.83
N GLU A 246 -25.62 3.84 -31.99
CA GLU A 246 -26.51 2.69 -32.26
C GLU A 246 -27.17 2.13 -31.00
N THR A 247 -26.41 2.01 -29.91
CA THR A 247 -26.84 1.34 -28.67
C THR A 247 -27.11 2.31 -27.52
N GLY A 248 -26.65 3.57 -27.64
CA GLY A 248 -26.65 4.53 -26.55
C GLY A 248 -25.67 4.20 -25.42
N LEU A 249 -24.78 3.21 -25.60
CA LEU A 249 -23.83 2.79 -24.58
C LEU A 249 -22.66 3.78 -24.46
N ILE A 250 -22.18 3.94 -23.23
CA ILE A 250 -21.11 4.88 -22.90
C ILE A 250 -19.79 4.12 -22.79
N PHE A 251 -18.79 4.51 -23.58
CA PHE A 251 -17.46 3.90 -23.57
C PHE A 251 -16.38 4.90 -23.18
N LEU A 252 -15.47 4.49 -22.30
CA LEU A 252 -14.27 5.26 -21.98
C LEU A 252 -13.26 5.14 -23.13
N PRO A 253 -12.91 6.24 -23.82
CA PRO A 253 -11.88 6.20 -24.86
C PRO A 253 -10.51 5.95 -24.23
N LEU A 254 -9.76 5.00 -24.79
CA LEU A 254 -8.35 4.79 -24.48
C LEU A 254 -7.49 5.23 -25.66
N LEU A 255 -6.63 6.21 -25.38
CA LEU A 255 -5.60 6.64 -26.30
C LEU A 255 -4.42 5.68 -26.20
N GLU A 256 -4.05 5.04 -27.32
CA GLU A 256 -2.81 4.26 -27.34
C GLU A 256 -1.64 5.17 -26.97
N LYS A 257 -0.93 4.82 -25.90
CA LYS A 257 0.39 5.40 -25.63
C LYS A 257 1.28 5.00 -26.80
N LYS A 258 1.61 5.93 -27.71
CA LYS A 258 2.53 5.70 -28.84
C LYS A 258 3.66 4.78 -28.40
N LYS A 259 3.62 3.52 -28.86
CA LYS A 259 4.75 2.61 -28.70
C LYS A 259 5.90 3.32 -29.42
N LYS A 260 6.90 3.80 -28.68
CA LYS A 260 8.17 4.21 -29.33
C LYS A 260 8.58 3.02 -30.19
N PRO A 261 8.83 3.19 -31.51
CA PRO A 261 9.22 2.08 -32.35
C PRO A 261 10.43 1.44 -31.70
N ARG A 262 10.32 0.13 -31.42
CA ARG A 262 11.48 -0.69 -31.12
C ARG A 262 12.29 -0.72 -32.41
N SER A 263 13.26 0.19 -32.54
CA SER A 263 14.18 0.20 -33.67
C SER A 263 15.00 -1.08 -33.62
N SER A 264 14.62 -2.05 -34.45
CA SER A 264 15.46 -3.16 -34.86
C SER A 264 16.49 -2.63 -35.85
N SER A 265 17.65 -2.19 -35.37
CA SER A 265 18.91 -2.20 -36.13
C SER A 265 20.12 -1.82 -35.28
N SER A 266 21.21 -2.56 -35.55
CA SER A 266 22.63 -2.29 -35.30
C SER A 266 23.12 -2.07 -33.86
N ARG A 267 23.82 -3.10 -33.36
CA ARG A 267 25.05 -2.93 -32.58
C ARG A 267 25.98 -2.02 -33.39
N LEU A 268 26.26 -0.83 -32.87
CA LEU A 268 27.57 -0.24 -32.66
C LEU A 268 27.33 1.24 -32.33
N ASP A 269 28.11 1.69 -31.36
CA ASP A 269 28.45 3.07 -31.07
C ASP A 269 27.65 3.86 -30.02
N SER A 270 28.51 4.47 -29.19
CA SER A 270 28.40 5.70 -28.41
C SER A 270 27.29 5.88 -27.35
N SER A 271 27.73 5.74 -26.10
CA SER A 271 27.80 6.82 -25.11
C SER A 271 27.11 8.14 -25.47
N LEU A 272 26.42 8.73 -24.47
CA LEU A 272 25.73 10.03 -24.45
C LEU A 272 24.25 10.01 -24.85
N LYS A 273 23.37 9.50 -23.99
CA LYS A 273 21.99 10.04 -23.87
C LYS A 273 21.60 10.29 -22.41
N LYS A 274 21.83 11.55 -22.01
CA LYS A 274 21.26 12.28 -20.86
C LYS A 274 19.79 11.90 -20.66
N LYS A 275 19.46 11.35 -19.50
CA LYS A 275 18.09 11.03 -19.08
C LYS A 275 17.43 12.32 -18.58
N LYS A 276 16.71 13.01 -19.47
CA LYS A 276 15.88 14.19 -19.17
C LYS A 276 14.81 13.79 -18.14
N ARG A 277 14.98 14.20 -16.87
CA ARG A 277 13.99 14.01 -15.81
C ARG A 277 12.81 14.93 -16.08
N ARG A 278 11.59 14.38 -16.00
CA ARG A 278 10.35 15.14 -16.01
C ARG A 278 10.26 15.87 -14.67
N SER A 279 10.20 17.19 -14.72
CA SER A 279 9.92 18.06 -13.57
C SER A 279 8.49 17.80 -13.08
N THR A 280 8.33 17.48 -11.80
CA THR A 280 7.07 17.61 -11.08
C THR A 280 7.29 18.72 -10.07
N GLN A 281 6.82 19.93 -10.40
CA GLN A 281 6.79 21.04 -9.45
C GLN A 281 5.97 20.61 -8.22
N ARG A 282 6.62 20.56 -7.06
CA ARG A 282 5.96 20.43 -5.76
C ARG A 282 6.14 21.77 -5.06
N SER A 283 5.07 22.54 -4.92
CA SER A 283 5.05 23.72 -4.06
C SER A 283 5.13 23.28 -2.59
N ARG A 284 5.93 23.99 -1.79
CA ARG A 284 6.00 23.80 -0.33
C ARG A 284 4.71 24.34 0.29
N LYS A 285 4.07 23.56 1.16
CA LYS A 285 2.93 24.01 1.98
C LYS A 285 3.37 24.16 3.43
N VAL A 286 2.98 25.24 4.08
CA VAL A 286 3.30 25.53 5.48
C VAL A 286 2.08 25.17 6.33
N VAL A 287 2.28 24.33 7.34
CA VAL A 287 1.23 23.87 8.26
C VAL A 287 1.55 24.39 9.67
N ILE A 288 0.55 25.00 10.31
CA ILE A 288 0.67 25.53 11.68
C ILE A 288 0.05 24.51 12.63
N VAL A 289 0.75 24.18 13.72
CA VAL A 289 0.27 23.21 14.71
C VAL A 289 -0.12 23.95 15.98
N ASP A 290 -1.33 23.70 16.48
CA ASP A 290 -1.77 24.16 17.80
C ASP A 290 -0.95 23.43 18.89
N PRO A 291 -0.17 24.13 19.74
CA PRO A 291 0.68 23.51 20.76
C PRO A 291 -0.09 22.67 21.78
N ASP A 292 -1.33 23.05 22.09
CA ASP A 292 -2.09 22.43 23.18
C ASP A 292 -2.88 21.21 22.71
N SER A 293 -3.33 21.22 21.45
CA SER A 293 -4.13 20.12 20.89
C SER A 293 -3.37 19.26 19.89
N GLY A 294 -2.16 19.67 19.47
CA GLY A 294 -1.40 19.04 18.39
C GLY A 294 -2.13 19.07 17.04
N ALA A 295 -3.15 19.92 16.87
CA ALA A 295 -3.96 19.95 15.67
C ALA A 295 -3.27 20.79 14.58
N GLU A 296 -3.01 20.17 13.45
CA GLU A 296 -2.54 20.85 12.24
C GLU A 296 -3.66 21.70 11.63
N MET A 297 -3.33 22.93 11.25
CA MET A 297 -4.23 23.85 10.57
C MET A 297 -3.48 24.69 9.53
N THR A 298 -4.22 25.16 8.53
CA THR A 298 -3.66 26.01 7.48
C THR A 298 -3.34 27.42 7.99
N VAL A 299 -2.42 28.13 7.34
CA VAL A 299 -2.10 29.55 7.65
C VAL A 299 -3.37 30.42 7.67
N LYS A 300 -4.31 30.14 6.75
CA LYS A 300 -5.60 30.84 6.67
C LYS A 300 -6.51 30.54 7.86
N GLU A 301 -6.59 29.29 8.30
CA GLU A 301 -7.39 28.89 9.46
C GLU A 301 -6.81 29.44 10.77
N ALA A 302 -5.48 29.45 10.90
CA ALA A 302 -4.81 30.06 12.05
C ALA A 302 -5.08 31.58 12.14
N TYR A 303 -5.09 32.29 10.99
CA TYR A 303 -5.42 33.71 10.94
C TYR A 303 -6.89 33.97 11.29
N GLN A 304 -7.81 33.15 10.78
CA GLN A 304 -9.25 33.26 11.09
C GLN A 304 -9.56 32.99 12.57
N LYS A 305 -8.78 32.13 13.22
CA LYS A 305 -8.87 31.85 14.67
C LYS A 305 -8.14 32.88 15.53
N GLY A 306 -7.46 33.86 14.94
CA GLY A 306 -6.68 34.89 15.66
C GLY A 306 -5.40 34.36 16.32
N LEU A 307 -4.94 33.16 15.93
CA LEU A 307 -3.74 32.51 16.47
C LEU A 307 -2.45 33.09 15.86
N ILE A 308 -2.55 33.74 14.69
CA ILE A 308 -1.47 34.47 14.05
C ILE A 308 -1.96 35.86 13.63
N ASP A 309 -1.08 36.84 13.71
CA ASP A 309 -1.36 38.22 13.29
C ASP A 309 -1.29 38.37 11.77
N ARG A 310 -1.85 39.47 11.26
CA ARG A 310 -1.96 39.73 9.82
C ARG A 310 -0.60 39.84 9.11
N ALA A 311 0.44 40.30 9.81
CA ALA A 311 1.78 40.41 9.21
C ALA A 311 2.42 39.03 9.05
N THR A 312 2.35 38.20 10.09
CA THR A 312 2.87 36.82 10.06
C THR A 312 2.11 35.94 9.07
N ALA A 313 0.78 36.06 8.98
CA ALA A 313 -0.02 35.34 7.98
C ALA A 313 0.41 35.67 6.55
N LYS A 314 0.71 36.94 6.26
CA LYS A 314 1.18 37.37 4.93
C LYS A 314 2.55 36.78 4.59
N GLN A 315 3.46 36.71 5.56
CA GLN A 315 4.80 36.15 5.38
C GLN A 315 4.76 34.63 5.14
N LEU A 316 3.94 33.89 5.90
CA LEU A 316 3.79 32.44 5.74
C LEU A 316 3.10 32.08 4.41
N MET A 317 2.11 32.87 3.97
CA MET A 317 1.50 32.69 2.64
C MET A 317 2.48 32.99 1.49
N GLN A 318 3.42 33.93 1.67
CA GLN A 318 4.44 34.23 0.66
C GLN A 318 5.46 33.10 0.50
N GLN A 319 5.73 32.36 1.59
CA GLN A 319 6.58 31.15 1.56
C GLN A 319 5.94 29.95 0.86
N GLU A 320 4.61 29.94 0.68
CA GLU A 320 3.91 28.92 -0.11
C GLU A 320 3.98 29.17 -1.64
N GLY A 321 4.48 30.34 -2.08
CA GLY A 321 4.26 30.88 -3.43
C GLY A 321 5.43 31.02 -4.41
N GLU A 322 6.69 31.21 -4.01
CA GLU A 322 7.75 31.61 -4.96
C GLU A 322 9.07 30.85 -4.77
N TRP A 323 9.24 29.75 -5.50
CA TRP A 323 10.55 29.24 -5.93
C TRP A 323 10.40 28.67 -7.34
N THR A 324 10.74 29.47 -8.36
CA THR A 324 11.16 29.00 -9.67
C THR A 324 12.67 29.13 -9.74
N GLU A 325 13.41 28.03 -9.69
CA GLU A 325 14.85 28.07 -10.00
C GLU A 325 15.02 28.34 -11.50
N GLU A 326 15.20 29.61 -11.86
CA GLU A 326 15.91 30.01 -13.06
C GLU A 326 17.41 29.91 -12.76
N THR A 327 18.09 29.00 -13.44
CA THR A 327 19.56 28.90 -13.37
C THR A 327 20.17 30.03 -14.19
N GLU A 328 20.57 31.12 -13.54
CA GLU A 328 21.50 32.10 -14.12
C GLU A 328 22.94 31.69 -13.83
N LEU A 329 23.70 31.57 -14.91
CA LEU A 329 25.15 31.41 -14.95
C LEU A 329 25.82 32.74 -14.60
N VAL A 330 26.54 32.82 -13.49
CA VAL A 330 27.63 33.80 -13.35
C VAL A 330 28.91 33.14 -12.84
N ARG A 331 30.00 33.59 -13.45
CA ARG A 331 31.36 33.10 -13.49
C ARG A 331 32.15 33.36 -12.20
N GLU A 332 33.22 32.59 -12.07
CA GLU A 332 34.41 32.79 -11.24
C GLU A 332 34.74 34.25 -10.88
N VAL A 333 35.11 34.46 -9.61
CA VAL A 333 36.29 35.25 -9.24
C VAL A 333 36.95 34.59 -8.02
N GLU A 334 38.20 34.16 -8.18
CA GLU A 334 39.14 33.85 -7.11
C GLU A 334 39.47 35.10 -6.31
N THR A 335 39.52 35.02 -4.98
CA THR A 335 40.47 35.84 -4.19
C THR A 335 40.99 35.05 -2.99
N VAL A 336 42.31 34.99 -2.94
CA VAL A 336 43.16 34.54 -1.84
C VAL A 336 43.31 35.72 -0.86
N GLU A 337 43.34 35.46 0.45
CA GLU A 337 44.41 35.88 1.39
C GLU A 337 44.00 35.87 2.88
N THR A 338 44.83 35.15 3.65
CA THR A 338 45.51 35.47 4.93
C THR A 338 44.76 35.80 6.24
N SER A 339 45.05 34.93 7.22
CA SER A 339 45.40 35.15 8.64
C SER A 339 44.57 36.07 9.56
N SER A 340 44.15 35.54 10.71
CA SER A 340 44.76 35.91 12.02
C SER A 340 44.19 35.12 13.19
N SER A 341 45.10 34.84 14.12
CA SER A 341 44.99 34.22 15.44
C SER A 341 44.00 34.89 16.40
N THR A 342 43.48 34.13 17.37
CA THR A 342 43.81 34.35 18.80
C THR A 342 43.32 33.21 19.70
N SER A 343 44.07 33.05 20.78
CA SER A 343 44.22 31.94 21.71
C SER A 343 43.37 32.08 22.98
N SER A 344 43.03 30.94 23.59
CA SER A 344 43.16 30.61 25.03
C SER A 344 42.41 29.29 25.24
N GLY A 345 43.00 28.16 25.64
CA GLY A 345 44.04 27.97 26.65
C GLY A 345 43.35 27.85 28.00
N HIS A 346 43.22 26.63 28.54
CA HIS A 346 43.84 26.18 29.80
C HIS A 346 43.59 24.69 30.01
N GLN A 347 44.68 23.98 30.25
CA GLN A 347 44.79 22.58 30.65
C GLN A 347 44.45 22.43 32.14
N ALA A 348 44.12 21.20 32.57
CA ALA A 348 44.95 20.42 33.51
C ALA A 348 44.15 19.47 34.43
N SER A 349 44.42 18.18 34.25
CA SER A 349 44.91 17.25 35.28
C SER A 349 43.97 16.59 36.29
N SER A 350 44.11 15.26 36.28
CA SER A 350 43.75 14.22 37.24
C SER A 350 44.31 14.45 38.66
N MET A 351 43.55 14.04 39.70
CA MET A 351 44.10 13.52 40.97
C MET A 351 43.13 12.52 41.63
N SER A 352 43.71 11.60 42.39
CA SER A 352 43.09 10.41 42.99
C SER A 352 43.01 10.51 44.53
N MET A 353 42.03 9.80 45.10
CA MET A 353 41.94 9.13 46.43
C MET A 353 41.88 9.97 47.73
N SER A 354 40.84 9.73 48.55
CA SER A 354 40.98 9.17 49.93
C SER A 354 39.62 9.00 50.66
N SER A 355 39.61 8.01 51.56
CA SER A 355 38.52 7.31 52.25
C SER A 355 37.82 8.06 53.40
N VAL A 356 36.57 7.69 53.73
CA VAL A 356 36.04 7.51 55.12
C VAL A 356 34.93 6.43 55.12
N GLU A 357 34.85 5.68 56.22
CA GLU A 357 34.24 4.36 56.47
C GLU A 357 32.72 4.32 56.80
N GLN A 358 32.15 3.14 56.49
CA GLN A 358 31.16 2.29 57.19
C GLN A 358 29.95 2.86 57.95
N ILE A 359 28.75 2.47 57.48
CA ILE A 359 27.67 1.89 58.32
C ILE A 359 27.07 0.68 57.55
N ASP A 360 26.83 -0.41 58.29
CA ASP A 360 26.55 -1.78 57.87
C ASP A 360 25.16 -2.08 57.27
N ASP A 361 25.17 -3.12 56.41
CA ASP A 361 24.25 -4.27 56.27
C ASP A 361 22.74 -4.10 55.94
N VAL A 362 22.39 -4.44 54.69
CA VAL A 362 21.77 -5.71 54.23
C VAL A 362 21.05 -5.44 52.89
N PHE A 363 21.70 -5.77 51.76
CA PHE A 363 21.15 -6.38 50.52
C PHE A 363 22.18 -6.25 49.38
N ASP A 364 23.00 -7.29 49.23
CA ASP A 364 24.03 -7.40 48.21
C ASP A 364 23.54 -8.27 47.03
N LYS A 365 23.41 -7.65 45.84
CA LYS A 365 23.44 -8.27 44.49
C LYS A 365 23.24 -7.20 43.40
N SER A 366 24.19 -6.26 43.25
CA SER A 366 24.47 -5.50 42.00
C SER A 366 25.33 -4.25 42.23
N ARG A 367 26.55 -4.39 42.75
CA ARG A 367 27.54 -3.31 42.64
C ARG A 367 28.10 -3.29 41.22
N MET A 368 27.51 -2.46 40.36
CA MET A 368 28.10 -2.11 39.06
C MET A 368 29.41 -1.33 39.28
N SER A 369 30.49 -1.70 38.60
CA SER A 369 31.75 -0.94 38.62
C SER A 369 31.52 0.49 38.10
N ALA A 370 32.32 1.46 38.54
CA ALA A 370 32.28 2.82 37.97
C ALA A 370 32.52 2.82 36.45
N ALA A 371 33.29 1.86 35.93
CA ALA A 371 33.45 1.63 34.49
C ALA A 371 32.17 1.08 33.83
N ASP A 372 31.44 0.20 34.52
CA ASP A 372 30.17 -0.37 34.04
C ASP A 372 29.04 0.66 34.11
N LEU A 373 29.02 1.51 35.13
CA LEU A 373 28.12 2.65 35.26
C LEU A 373 28.42 3.71 34.20
N SER A 374 29.70 4.00 33.95
CA SER A 374 30.16 4.85 32.85
C SER A 374 29.72 4.29 31.49
N ALA A 375 29.95 2.99 31.25
CA ALA A 375 29.50 2.32 30.03
C ALA A 375 27.97 2.36 29.90
N ARG A 376 27.23 2.16 30.99
CA ARG A 376 25.76 2.21 31.00
C ARG A 376 25.22 3.62 30.80
N LEU A 377 25.89 4.66 31.30
CA LEU A 377 25.59 6.07 31.04
C LEU A 377 25.87 6.47 29.59
N LEU A 378 27.01 6.04 29.04
CA LEU A 378 27.37 6.20 27.61
C LEU A 378 26.43 5.44 26.68
N GLN A 379 25.90 4.30 27.13
CA GLN A 379 24.98 3.48 26.35
C GLN A 379 23.54 3.96 26.50
N LEU A 380 23.14 4.54 27.63
CA LEU A 380 21.88 5.30 27.76
C LEU A 380 21.92 6.57 26.91
N SER A 381 23.08 7.25 26.81
CA SER A 381 23.23 8.41 25.93
C SER A 381 23.22 8.02 24.44
N ASN A 382 23.66 6.80 24.09
CA ASN A 382 23.71 6.29 22.72
C ASN A 382 22.62 5.25 22.38
N ALA A 383 21.69 4.93 23.30
CA ALA A 383 20.64 3.93 23.10
C ALA A 383 19.74 4.28 21.91
N HIS A 384 19.59 5.58 21.63
CA HIS A 384 18.86 6.11 20.48
C HIS A 384 19.57 5.92 19.12
N LEU A 385 20.79 5.38 19.08
CA LEU A 385 21.55 5.18 17.85
C LEU A 385 21.66 3.70 17.44
N GLY A 386 21.26 2.77 18.32
CA GLY A 386 21.28 1.34 18.04
C GLY A 386 20.17 0.85 17.09
N PRO A 387 20.34 -0.33 16.45
CA PRO A 387 19.27 -0.98 15.71
C PRO A 387 18.13 -1.40 16.65
N ILE A 388 17.00 -1.78 16.06
CA ILE A 388 15.91 -2.43 16.81
C ILE A 388 16.44 -3.76 17.37
N ALA A 389 16.52 -3.85 18.69
CA ALA A 389 17.17 -4.92 19.44
C ALA A 389 16.21 -6.03 19.87
N ALA A 390 15.00 -5.68 20.27
CA ALA A 390 14.03 -6.63 20.80
C ALA A 390 12.59 -6.22 20.48
N ILE A 391 11.63 -7.06 20.86
CA ILE A 391 10.21 -6.79 20.75
C ILE A 391 9.58 -6.89 22.12
N ILE A 392 8.78 -5.90 22.49
CA ILE A 392 8.02 -5.91 23.74
C ILE A 392 6.67 -6.56 23.44
N ASP A 393 6.38 -7.68 24.09
CA ASP A 393 5.02 -8.24 24.14
C ASP A 393 4.23 -7.42 25.15
N VAL A 394 3.31 -6.58 24.66
CA VAL A 394 2.54 -5.66 25.50
C VAL A 394 1.59 -6.39 26.45
N GLU A 395 1.11 -7.59 26.08
CA GLU A 395 0.18 -8.36 26.92
C GLU A 395 0.89 -8.99 28.12
N LYS A 396 2.08 -9.55 27.89
CA LYS A 396 2.88 -10.19 28.93
C LYS A 396 3.88 -9.25 29.60
N GLN A 397 3.99 -8.02 29.12
CA GLN A 397 4.96 -7.01 29.57
C GLN A 397 6.40 -7.53 29.61
N GLU A 398 6.80 -8.32 28.61
CA GLU A 398 8.14 -8.90 28.52
C GLU A 398 8.86 -8.49 27.22
N THR A 399 10.17 -8.28 27.31
CA THR A 399 11.05 -8.07 26.16
C THR A 399 11.54 -9.42 25.65
N ILE A 400 11.13 -9.77 24.43
CA ILE A 400 11.50 -11.02 23.77
C ILE A 400 12.39 -10.75 22.55
N SER A 401 13.16 -11.77 22.15
CA SER A 401 14.02 -11.68 20.97
C SER A 401 13.16 -11.67 19.70
N ILE A 402 13.70 -11.14 18.60
CA ILE A 402 12.96 -11.10 17.32
C ILE A 402 12.63 -12.51 16.82
N ALA A 403 13.53 -13.47 17.06
CA ALA A 403 13.32 -14.86 16.70
C ALA A 403 12.22 -15.52 17.56
N GLU A 404 12.17 -15.22 18.85
CA GLU A 404 11.09 -15.69 19.73
C GLU A 404 9.76 -15.06 19.36
N ALA A 405 9.75 -13.76 19.01
CA ALA A 405 8.57 -13.07 18.51
C ALA A 405 8.07 -13.67 17.19
N LEU A 406 8.96 -14.18 16.33
CA LEU A 406 8.59 -14.91 15.12
C LEU A 406 7.95 -16.26 15.44
N LYS A 407 8.50 -17.03 16.40
CA LYS A 407 7.93 -18.31 16.87
C LYS A 407 6.53 -18.12 17.46
N ARG A 408 6.34 -17.06 18.24
CA ARG A 408 5.05 -16.64 18.82
C ARG A 408 4.12 -15.94 17.83
N ARG A 409 4.53 -15.83 16.56
CA ARG A 409 3.79 -15.17 15.48
C ARG A 409 3.40 -13.73 15.80
N LEU A 410 4.18 -12.98 16.58
CA LEU A 410 3.97 -11.55 16.82
C LEU A 410 4.42 -10.72 15.61
N VAL A 411 5.47 -11.19 14.92
CA VAL A 411 6.02 -10.59 13.69
C VAL A 411 5.83 -11.53 12.51
N ASP A 412 5.73 -10.99 11.29
CA ASP A 412 5.77 -11.78 10.07
C ASP A 412 7.22 -12.19 9.71
N GLY A 413 7.37 -13.27 8.92
CA GLY A 413 8.69 -13.78 8.57
C GLY A 413 9.57 -12.79 7.81
N THR A 414 8.97 -11.89 7.02
CA THR A 414 9.75 -10.93 6.22
C THR A 414 10.29 -9.80 7.09
N SER A 415 9.45 -9.18 7.94
CA SER A 415 9.92 -8.15 8.87
C SER A 415 10.90 -8.71 9.88
N ALA A 416 10.65 -9.90 10.43
CA ALA A 416 11.59 -10.54 11.36
C ALA A 416 12.97 -10.76 10.71
N GLN A 417 13.00 -11.21 9.45
CA GLN A 417 14.25 -11.33 8.71
C GLN A 417 14.95 -9.97 8.52
N ARG A 418 14.22 -8.91 8.16
CA ARG A 418 14.81 -7.57 7.96
C ARG A 418 15.36 -6.96 9.26
N LEU A 419 14.67 -7.16 10.37
CA LEU A 419 15.14 -6.70 11.68
C LEU A 419 16.40 -7.47 12.11
N LEU A 420 16.46 -8.79 11.89
CA LEU A 420 17.65 -9.60 12.17
C LEU A 420 18.82 -9.26 11.24
N GLU A 421 18.57 -8.99 9.96
CA GLU A 421 19.59 -8.51 9.01
C GLU A 421 20.19 -7.18 9.48
N ALA A 422 19.35 -6.28 10.00
CA ALA A 422 19.79 -5.00 10.55
C ALA A 422 20.70 -5.16 11.78
N GLN A 423 20.37 -6.08 12.70
CA GLN A 423 21.21 -6.41 13.85
C GLN A 423 22.57 -6.99 13.42
N ALA A 424 22.55 -7.98 12.53
CA ALA A 424 23.77 -8.61 12.04
C ALA A 424 24.70 -7.63 11.32
N ALA A 425 24.16 -6.67 10.55
CA ALA A 425 24.95 -5.67 9.84
C ALA A 425 25.52 -4.55 10.73
N THR A 426 25.08 -4.44 11.97
CA THR A 426 25.47 -3.39 12.92
C THR A 426 26.32 -3.90 14.09
N GLY A 427 26.58 -5.21 14.15
CA GLY A 427 27.52 -5.82 15.09
C GLY A 427 27.26 -7.31 15.32
N GLY A 428 26.03 -7.67 15.59
CA GLY A 428 25.66 -9.04 15.98
C GLY A 428 24.20 -9.14 16.43
N ILE A 429 23.75 -10.35 16.71
CA ILE A 429 22.39 -10.61 17.15
C ILE A 429 22.27 -10.29 18.64
N VAL A 430 21.21 -9.55 19.00
CA VAL A 430 20.98 -9.13 20.38
C VAL A 430 20.16 -10.18 21.12
N ASN A 431 20.62 -10.56 22.32
CA ASN A 431 19.82 -11.31 23.28
C ASN A 431 19.23 -10.35 24.32
N PRO A 432 17.90 -10.21 24.44
CA PRO A 432 17.28 -9.34 25.44
C PRO A 432 17.64 -9.70 26.90
N MET A 433 17.98 -10.98 27.15
CA MET A 433 18.39 -11.44 28.50
C MET A 433 19.82 -11.04 28.85
N ASP A 434 20.65 -10.74 27.84
CA ASP A 434 22.02 -10.26 28.01
C ASP A 434 22.30 -9.13 27.00
N PRO A 435 21.75 -7.93 27.25
CA PRO A 435 21.80 -6.81 26.30
C PRO A 435 23.21 -6.27 26.06
N MET A 436 24.17 -6.61 26.94
CA MET A 436 25.56 -6.15 26.86
C MET A 436 26.40 -6.93 25.85
N ARG A 437 25.98 -8.15 25.49
CA ARG A 437 26.73 -9.02 24.59
C ARG A 437 26.04 -9.18 23.24
N LEU A 438 26.62 -8.57 22.21
CA LEU A 438 26.25 -8.85 20.82
C LEU A 438 26.83 -10.21 20.41
N LEU A 439 25.96 -11.14 20.01
CA LEU A 439 26.35 -12.49 19.65
C LEU A 439 26.66 -12.59 18.16
N SER A 440 27.72 -13.31 17.81
CA SER A 440 27.92 -13.73 16.43
C SER A 440 26.80 -14.67 15.96
N ILE A 441 26.63 -14.82 14.64
CA ILE A 441 25.59 -15.72 14.10
C ILE A 441 25.81 -17.15 14.61
N ASN A 442 27.07 -17.58 14.73
CA ASN A 442 27.40 -18.93 15.22
C ASN A 442 27.07 -19.11 16.70
N GLU A 443 27.36 -18.12 17.55
CA GLU A 443 27.00 -18.16 18.97
C GLU A 443 25.49 -18.11 19.17
N ALA A 444 24.78 -17.25 18.43
CA ALA A 444 23.34 -17.16 18.47
C ALA A 444 22.67 -18.48 18.04
N LEU A 445 23.27 -19.20 17.09
CA LEU A 445 22.81 -20.53 16.68
C LEU A 445 23.09 -21.60 17.75
N ALA A 446 24.25 -21.54 18.42
CA ALA A 446 24.60 -22.48 19.49
C ALA A 446 23.67 -22.36 20.71
N ILE A 447 23.26 -21.14 21.05
CA ILE A 447 22.32 -20.85 22.14
C ILE A 447 20.85 -21.13 21.72
N GLY A 448 20.60 -21.37 20.42
CA GLY A 448 19.26 -21.62 19.89
C GLY A 448 18.39 -20.35 19.74
N LEU A 449 19.02 -19.17 19.77
CA LEU A 449 18.36 -17.89 19.53
C LEU A 449 17.89 -17.77 18.08
N ILE A 450 18.64 -18.33 17.12
CA ILE A 450 18.29 -18.36 15.69
C ILE A 450 18.39 -19.77 15.11
N ASP A 451 17.59 -20.06 14.09
CA ASP A 451 17.57 -21.35 13.41
C ASP A 451 18.67 -21.45 12.33
N ARG A 452 18.99 -22.69 11.90
CA ARG A 452 19.94 -22.95 10.79
C ARG A 452 19.55 -22.29 9.47
N VAL A 453 18.25 -22.11 9.23
CA VAL A 453 17.75 -21.45 8.01
C VAL A 453 17.99 -19.94 8.07
N THR A 454 17.67 -19.31 9.21
CA THR A 454 17.90 -17.87 9.42
C THR A 454 19.39 -17.54 9.45
N SER A 455 20.23 -18.38 10.05
CA SER A 455 21.69 -18.22 10.04
C SER A 455 22.25 -18.12 8.61
N ARG A 456 21.84 -19.02 7.70
CA ARG A 456 22.26 -18.98 6.29
C ARG A 456 21.83 -17.69 5.58
N ARG A 457 20.64 -17.17 5.88
CA ARG A 457 20.13 -15.91 5.30
C ARG A 457 20.88 -14.68 5.81
N LEU A 458 21.32 -14.71 7.07
CA LEU A 458 22.02 -13.61 7.73
C LEU A 458 23.52 -13.55 7.42
N ALA A 459 24.09 -14.58 6.78
CA ALA A 459 25.52 -14.67 6.49
C ALA A 459 26.07 -13.46 5.69
N ASN A 460 25.28 -12.90 4.76
CA ASN A 460 25.68 -11.69 4.02
C ASN A 460 25.63 -10.43 4.89
N ALA A 461 24.72 -10.37 5.86
CA ALA A 461 24.61 -9.25 6.79
C ALA A 461 25.75 -9.25 7.81
N GLU A 462 26.18 -10.42 8.32
CA GLU A 462 27.36 -10.51 9.19
C GLU A 462 28.65 -10.08 8.47
N LYS A 463 28.79 -10.43 7.19
CA LYS A 463 29.89 -9.93 6.35
C LYS A 463 29.86 -8.42 6.16
N ALA A 464 28.69 -7.79 6.21
CA ALA A 464 28.60 -6.32 6.14
C ALA A 464 29.23 -5.63 7.36
N PHE A 465 29.26 -6.29 8.52
CA PHE A 465 29.93 -5.79 9.72
C PHE A 465 31.40 -6.23 9.79
N ARG A 466 31.67 -7.53 9.59
CA ARG A 466 33.02 -8.10 9.69
C ARG A 466 33.92 -7.80 8.47
N GLY A 467 33.32 -7.41 7.35
CA GLY A 467 33.97 -7.14 6.07
C GLY A 467 33.89 -8.30 5.07
N PHE A 468 34.00 -7.95 3.79
CA PHE A 468 34.02 -8.90 2.69
C PHE A 468 35.47 -9.20 2.29
N SER A 469 35.87 -10.46 2.36
CA SER A 469 37.22 -10.86 1.93
C SER A 469 37.32 -10.83 0.40
N ASP A 470 38.22 -10.00 -0.12
CA ASP A 470 38.59 -10.04 -1.53
C ASP A 470 39.60 -11.16 -1.76
N ARG A 471 39.22 -12.19 -2.52
CA ARG A 471 40.11 -13.32 -2.84
C ARG A 471 41.35 -12.90 -3.63
N ARG A 472 41.32 -11.75 -4.32
CA ARG A 472 42.43 -11.28 -5.16
C ARG A 472 43.44 -10.45 -4.37
N THR A 473 43.00 -9.68 -3.39
CA THR A 473 43.88 -8.77 -2.62
C THR A 473 44.09 -9.22 -1.18
N ASN A 474 43.38 -10.25 -0.72
CA ASN A 474 43.32 -10.70 0.68
C ASN A 474 42.99 -9.59 1.69
N GLN A 475 42.39 -8.48 1.21
CA GLN A 475 41.95 -7.38 2.06
C GLN A 475 40.47 -7.55 2.43
N MET A 476 40.14 -7.06 3.63
CA MET A 476 38.77 -6.96 4.10
C MET A 476 38.16 -5.66 3.58
N LEU A 477 37.18 -5.79 2.70
CA LEU A 477 36.50 -4.66 2.08
C LEU A 477 35.30 -4.23 2.92
N SER A 478 35.05 -2.92 2.93
CA SER A 478 33.81 -2.37 3.45
C SER A 478 32.61 -2.81 2.60
N LEU A 479 31.39 -2.73 3.16
CA LEU A 479 30.17 -3.06 2.40
C LEU A 479 30.02 -2.19 1.13
N GLY A 480 30.41 -0.92 1.20
CA GLY A 480 30.41 0.00 0.06
C GLY A 480 31.37 -0.44 -1.06
N GLU A 481 32.60 -0.84 -0.71
CA GLU A 481 33.57 -1.37 -1.67
C GLU A 481 33.13 -2.71 -2.25
N ALA A 482 32.55 -3.58 -1.43
CA ALA A 482 32.01 -4.86 -1.86
C ALA A 482 30.88 -4.69 -2.88
N LEU A 483 30.05 -3.65 -2.75
CA LEU A 483 29.04 -3.29 -3.73
C LEU A 483 29.65 -2.82 -5.06
N LYS A 484 30.70 -2.00 -5.02
CA LYS A 484 31.41 -1.55 -6.24
C LYS A 484 32.03 -2.73 -7.00
N LYS A 485 32.56 -3.72 -6.27
CA LYS A 485 33.15 -4.94 -6.85
C LYS A 485 32.13 -6.04 -7.16
N GLY A 486 30.84 -5.84 -6.86
CA GLY A 486 29.79 -6.83 -7.13
C GLY A 486 29.86 -8.10 -6.27
N LEU A 487 30.52 -8.04 -5.10
CA LEU A 487 30.63 -9.18 -4.17
C LEU A 487 29.34 -9.45 -3.39
N CYS A 488 28.42 -8.49 -3.38
CA CYS A 488 27.09 -8.64 -2.80
C CYS A 488 26.00 -8.11 -3.75
N TYR A 489 24.79 -8.64 -3.63
CA TYR A 489 23.65 -8.18 -4.42
C TYR A 489 23.35 -6.71 -4.11
N TYR A 490 23.25 -5.90 -5.17
CA TYR A 490 23.09 -4.45 -5.05
C TYR A 490 21.91 -4.04 -4.15
N GLU A 491 20.75 -4.68 -4.31
CA GLU A 491 19.56 -4.37 -3.50
C GLU A 491 19.71 -4.77 -2.04
N ALA A 492 20.41 -5.87 -1.74
CA ALA A 492 20.65 -6.30 -0.36
C ALA A 492 21.68 -5.39 0.31
N GLY A 493 22.82 -5.15 -0.35
CA GLY A 493 23.87 -4.31 0.22
C GLY A 493 23.44 -2.86 0.39
N THR A 494 22.64 -2.30 -0.52
CA THR A 494 22.13 -0.92 -0.36
C THR A 494 21.25 -0.76 0.88
N ARG A 495 20.36 -1.72 1.16
CA ARG A 495 19.55 -1.71 2.39
C ARG A 495 20.39 -1.85 3.66
N LEU A 496 21.43 -2.67 3.63
CA LEU A 496 22.32 -2.82 4.78
C LEU A 496 23.16 -1.54 5.02
N LEU A 497 23.57 -0.84 3.97
CA LEU A 497 24.20 0.48 4.09
C LEU A 497 23.24 1.52 4.67
N GLU A 498 21.98 1.54 4.22
CA GLU A 498 20.91 2.40 4.75
C GLU A 498 20.75 2.19 6.28
N VAL A 499 20.76 0.94 6.74
CA VAL A 499 20.71 0.61 8.17
C VAL A 499 21.97 1.05 8.92
N GLN A 500 23.16 0.80 8.38
CA GLN A 500 24.41 1.22 9.02
C GLN A 500 24.45 2.74 9.21
N TYR A 501 24.09 3.49 8.15
CA TYR A 501 24.04 4.95 8.18
C TYR A 501 23.12 5.49 9.28
N ILE A 502 21.86 5.03 9.34
CA ILE A 502 20.90 5.53 10.34
C ILE A 502 21.32 5.14 11.77
N THR A 503 22.01 4.02 11.96
CA THR A 503 22.43 3.53 13.28
C THR A 503 23.77 4.10 13.76
N GLY A 504 24.13 5.31 13.31
CA GLY A 504 25.33 6.03 13.77
C GLY A 504 26.53 5.96 12.83
N GLY A 505 26.32 5.69 11.54
CA GLY A 505 27.38 5.80 10.52
C GLY A 505 27.87 4.48 9.95
N LEU A 506 28.64 4.58 8.86
CA LEU A 506 29.07 3.43 8.06
C LEU A 506 30.16 2.63 8.77
N VAL A 507 30.09 1.32 8.68
CA VAL A 507 31.03 0.42 9.38
C VAL A 507 32.24 0.14 8.50
N VAL A 508 33.44 0.34 9.05
CA VAL A 508 34.71 0.00 8.42
C VAL A 508 35.31 -1.24 9.10
N PRO A 509 35.49 -2.34 8.37
CA PRO A 509 36.19 -3.54 8.83
C PRO A 509 37.72 -3.32 8.99
N PRO A 510 38.43 -4.11 9.83
CA PRO A 510 37.94 -5.19 10.69
C PRO A 510 37.49 -4.71 12.09
N ASP A 511 37.84 -3.50 12.49
CA ASP A 511 37.63 -2.97 13.85
C ASP A 511 36.15 -2.67 14.18
N GLY A 512 35.26 -2.74 13.19
CA GLY A 512 33.85 -2.38 13.35
C GLY A 512 33.63 -0.88 13.65
N LYS A 513 34.65 -0.04 13.38
CA LYS A 513 34.62 1.39 13.62
C LYS A 513 33.57 2.05 12.73
N ARG A 514 32.80 2.97 13.30
CA ARG A 514 31.81 3.77 12.57
C ARG A 514 32.44 5.07 12.10
N ILE A 515 32.26 5.39 10.83
CA ILE A 515 32.71 6.64 10.22
C ILE A 515 31.53 7.46 9.69
N SER A 516 31.71 8.78 9.65
CA SER A 516 30.72 9.68 9.04
C SER A 516 30.65 9.46 7.52
N LEU A 517 29.54 9.87 6.91
CA LEU A 517 29.32 9.73 5.47
C LEU A 517 30.38 10.47 4.65
N ASP A 518 30.75 11.68 5.08
CA ASP A 518 31.75 12.51 4.40
C ASP A 518 33.14 11.85 4.44
N THR A 519 33.51 11.27 5.59
CA THR A 519 34.76 10.52 5.74
C THR A 519 34.73 9.26 4.88
N ALA A 520 33.59 8.58 4.75
CA ALA A 520 33.45 7.39 3.92
C ALA A 520 33.59 7.68 2.42
N VAL A 521 33.17 8.85 1.97
CA VAL A 521 33.41 9.33 0.61
C VAL A 521 34.88 9.65 0.41
N ALA A 522 35.50 10.37 1.36
CA ALA A 522 36.92 10.74 1.29
C ALA A 522 37.85 9.51 1.26
N LEU A 523 37.51 8.46 2.01
CA LEU A 523 38.22 7.17 2.02
C LEU A 523 37.89 6.28 0.81
N GLY A 524 36.94 6.69 -0.05
CA GLY A 524 36.55 5.93 -1.23
C GLY A 524 35.69 4.70 -0.96
N CYS A 525 35.26 4.46 0.29
CA CYS A 525 34.39 3.35 0.66
C CYS A 525 33.05 3.41 -0.07
N VAL A 526 32.51 4.63 -0.24
CA VAL A 526 31.22 4.89 -0.90
C VAL A 526 31.38 5.96 -1.97
N ASP A 527 30.63 5.87 -3.07
CA ASP A 527 30.63 6.92 -4.12
C ASP A 527 29.74 8.10 -3.71
N GLN A 528 30.03 9.31 -4.20
CA GLN A 528 29.20 10.49 -3.94
C GLN A 528 27.71 10.25 -4.22
N ARG A 529 27.39 9.59 -5.35
CA ARG A 529 25.98 9.27 -5.70
C ARG A 529 25.30 8.34 -4.69
N MET A 530 26.06 7.44 -4.09
CA MET A 530 25.54 6.55 -3.07
C MET A 530 25.42 7.29 -1.73
N ALA A 531 26.35 8.21 -1.42
CA ALA A 531 26.23 9.10 -0.28
C ALA A 531 24.99 9.99 -0.37
N ASP A 532 24.74 10.63 -1.53
CA ASP A 532 23.53 11.42 -1.76
C ASP A 532 22.27 10.56 -1.56
N ARG A 533 22.29 9.31 -2.04
CA ARG A 533 21.18 8.37 -1.84
C ARG A 533 20.97 7.99 -0.37
N LEU A 534 22.05 7.75 0.38
CA LEU A 534 21.99 7.43 1.81
C LEU A 534 21.52 8.65 2.62
N SER A 535 21.89 9.86 2.23
CA SER A 535 21.43 11.08 2.91
C SER A 535 19.93 11.33 2.78
N ASP A 536 19.29 10.82 1.72
CA ASP A 536 17.87 11.01 1.44
C ASP A 536 17.01 9.92 2.13
N ILE A 537 16.89 10.03 3.46
CA ILE A 537 16.19 9.08 4.34
C ILE A 537 14.72 8.87 3.90
N GLN A 538 14.06 9.91 3.38
CA GLN A 538 12.66 9.85 2.95
C GLN A 538 12.42 8.90 1.76
N ARG A 539 13.47 8.56 1.01
CA ARG A 539 13.37 7.64 -0.14
C ARG A 539 13.61 6.18 0.20
N TYR A 540 13.87 5.86 1.47
CA TYR A 540 14.18 4.50 1.87
C TYR A 540 12.98 3.58 1.62
N ALA A 541 13.26 2.38 1.12
CA ALA A 541 12.21 1.44 0.77
C ALA A 541 11.48 0.94 2.03
N LYS A 542 10.15 0.84 1.93
CA LYS A 542 9.34 0.25 3.00
C LYS A 542 9.58 -1.25 3.05
N SER A 543 10.12 -1.74 4.17
CA SER A 543 10.59 -3.14 4.29
C SER A 543 10.22 -3.82 5.61
N VAL A 544 9.66 -3.10 6.56
CA VAL A 544 9.28 -3.62 7.88
C VAL A 544 7.80 -3.32 8.10
N VAL A 545 7.05 -4.27 8.66
CA VAL A 545 5.65 -4.06 9.06
C VAL A 545 5.61 -3.52 10.48
N ASP A 546 4.90 -2.41 10.67
CA ASP A 546 4.60 -1.86 11.98
C ASP A 546 3.75 -2.86 12.78
N LEU A 547 4.23 -3.28 13.95
CA LEU A 547 3.59 -4.32 14.75
C LEU A 547 2.29 -3.84 15.41
N LYS A 548 2.09 -2.52 15.55
CA LYS A 548 0.85 -1.93 16.08
C LYS A 548 -0.18 -1.71 14.98
N THR A 549 0.22 -1.10 13.86
CA THR A 549 -0.71 -0.66 12.80
C THR A 549 -0.84 -1.66 11.65
N ASN A 550 0.05 -2.66 11.57
CA ASN A 550 0.15 -3.65 10.51
C ASN A 550 0.37 -3.03 9.11
N LEU A 551 0.88 -1.79 9.05
CA LEU A 551 1.24 -1.09 7.82
C LEU A 551 2.71 -1.34 7.47
N LEU A 552 3.01 -1.44 6.18
CA LEU A 552 4.39 -1.50 5.70
C LEU A 552 5.03 -0.11 5.83
N ILE A 553 6.13 -0.03 6.56
CA ILE A 553 6.89 1.19 6.88
C ILE A 553 8.38 1.03 6.51
N SER A 554 9.10 2.15 6.44
CA SER A 554 10.55 2.12 6.25
C SER A 554 11.26 1.75 7.57
N TYR A 555 12.52 1.31 7.48
CA TYR A 555 13.32 1.07 8.69
C TYR A 555 13.50 2.32 9.57
N PRO A 556 13.80 3.52 9.02
CA PRO A 556 13.85 4.74 9.84
C PRO A 556 12.52 5.07 10.53
N ASP A 557 11.38 4.91 9.87
CA ASP A 557 10.06 5.09 10.53
C ASP A 557 9.88 4.08 11.68
N ALA A 558 10.40 2.85 11.53
CA ALA A 558 10.34 1.83 12.58
C ALA A 558 11.24 2.20 13.77
N LEU A 559 12.38 2.86 13.54
CA LEU A 559 13.24 3.38 14.59
C LEU A 559 12.59 4.56 15.33
N GLU A 560 11.91 5.45 14.62
CA GLU A 560 11.18 6.57 15.22
C GLU A 560 10.03 6.09 16.13
N LYS A 561 9.35 5.02 15.72
CA LYS A 561 8.26 4.39 16.50
C LYS A 561 8.72 3.44 17.61
N SER A 562 10.03 3.19 17.70
CA SER A 562 10.57 2.27 18.71
C SER A 562 10.65 2.92 20.08
N VAL A 563 10.48 2.10 21.11
CA VAL A 563 10.54 2.51 22.52
C VAL A 563 11.81 1.95 23.13
N VAL A 564 12.53 2.75 23.90
CA VAL A 564 13.67 2.26 24.68
C VAL A 564 13.13 1.61 25.95
N ASP A 565 13.39 0.32 26.13
CA ASP A 565 13.02 -0.38 27.35
C ASP A 565 13.81 0.19 28.54
N LYS A 566 13.09 0.58 29.59
CA LYS A 566 13.65 1.23 30.77
C LYS A 566 14.60 0.33 31.56
N TYR A 567 14.41 -1.00 31.49
CA TYR A 567 15.19 -1.96 32.27
C TYR A 567 16.44 -2.43 31.52
N THR A 568 16.29 -2.79 30.24
CA THR A 568 17.41 -3.29 29.43
C THR A 568 18.17 -2.18 28.69
N GLY A 569 17.60 -0.99 28.53
CA GLY A 569 18.17 0.09 27.70
C GLY A 569 18.13 -0.22 26.19
N LEU A 570 17.47 -1.30 25.80
CA LEU A 570 17.37 -1.73 24.41
C LEU A 570 16.28 -0.97 23.68
N ARG A 571 16.53 -0.68 22.40
CA ARG A 571 15.51 -0.17 21.50
C ARG A 571 14.59 -1.30 21.06
N CYS A 572 13.31 -1.20 21.37
CA CYS A 572 12.33 -2.25 21.16
C CYS A 572 11.12 -1.78 20.34
N LEU A 573 10.54 -2.69 19.55
CA LEU A 573 9.22 -2.48 18.96
C LEU A 573 8.14 -3.10 19.84
N GLU A 574 7.07 -2.37 20.10
CA GLU A 574 5.94 -2.89 20.85
C GLU A 574 5.02 -3.70 19.93
N ALA A 575 4.78 -4.96 20.30
CA ALA A 575 3.88 -5.87 19.61
C ALA A 575 2.66 -6.17 20.48
N LEU A 576 1.49 -6.12 19.85
CA LEU A 576 0.24 -6.60 20.46
C LEU A 576 0.03 -8.08 20.06
N PRO A 577 -0.44 -8.95 20.98
CA PRO A 577 -0.68 -10.35 20.72
C PRO A 577 -1.66 -10.57 19.56
N ARG A 578 -1.43 -11.62 18.78
CA ARG A 578 -2.29 -12.02 17.64
C ARG A 578 -3.56 -12.76 18.08
N LEU A 579 -4.17 -12.41 19.21
CA LEU A 579 -5.57 -12.74 19.49
C LEU A 579 -6.41 -11.50 19.16
N ASN A 580 -7.22 -11.59 18.10
CA ASN A 580 -8.03 -10.48 17.57
C ASN A 580 -7.23 -9.34 16.95
N ARG A 581 -6.66 -9.56 15.75
CA ARG A 581 -6.23 -8.45 14.88
C ARG A 581 -7.40 -7.74 14.22
N SER A 582 -8.23 -7.15 15.08
CA SER A 582 -9.00 -5.96 14.81
C SER A 582 -8.14 -4.74 14.97
N VAL A 583 -7.92 -4.04 13.86
CA VAL A 583 -7.48 -2.65 13.93
C VAL A 583 -8.65 -1.86 14.53
N LYS A 584 -8.57 -1.51 15.81
CA LYS A 584 -9.42 -0.46 16.37
C LYS A 584 -8.90 0.87 15.83
N MET A 585 -9.55 1.39 14.79
CA MET A 585 -9.53 2.82 14.54
C MET A 585 -10.43 3.52 15.57
N ALA A 586 -10.15 4.79 15.87
CA ALA A 586 -11.02 5.62 16.70
C ALA A 586 -12.47 5.52 16.17
N GLY A 587 -13.35 4.91 16.97
CA GLY A 587 -14.72 4.58 16.54
C GLY A 587 -15.24 3.18 16.91
N GLY A 588 -14.42 2.29 17.49
CA GLY A 588 -14.93 1.12 18.22
C GLY A 588 -15.45 -0.07 17.41
N ILE A 589 -14.95 -0.32 16.19
CA ILE A 589 -15.27 -1.54 15.41
C ILE A 589 -14.07 -2.50 15.37
N THR A 590 -14.35 -3.80 15.52
CA THR A 590 -13.37 -4.89 15.70
C THR A 590 -13.50 -5.89 14.54
N ILE A 591 -12.50 -6.04 13.64
CA ILE A 591 -12.50 -7.05 12.55
C ILE A 591 -11.42 -8.12 12.77
N GLN A 592 -11.72 -9.42 12.82
CA GLN A 592 -10.68 -10.47 12.89
C GLN A 592 -9.99 -10.67 11.52
N ALA A 593 -8.67 -10.45 11.45
CA ALA A 593 -7.88 -10.82 10.29
C ALA A 593 -7.60 -12.34 10.24
N SER A 594 -8.24 -13.06 9.32
CA SER A 594 -7.84 -14.43 8.95
C SER A 594 -6.56 -14.42 8.10
N SER A 595 -5.78 -15.50 8.16
CA SER A 595 -4.38 -15.61 7.73
C SER A 595 -4.11 -15.57 6.21
N ALA A 596 -4.94 -14.90 5.42
CA ALA A 596 -4.83 -14.90 3.95
C ALA A 596 -3.96 -13.76 3.36
N TYR A 597 -3.64 -12.72 4.14
CA TYR A 597 -2.90 -11.56 3.61
C TYR A 597 -1.37 -11.72 3.58
N THR A 598 -0.81 -12.72 4.27
CA THR A 598 0.66 -12.92 4.35
C THR A 598 1.25 -13.79 3.23
N SER A 599 0.44 -14.53 2.47
CA SER A 599 0.93 -15.37 1.35
C SER A 599 1.10 -14.59 0.04
N LEU A 600 0.26 -13.58 -0.24
CA LEU A 600 0.29 -12.85 -1.51
C LEU A 600 1.49 -11.88 -1.66
N ALA A 601 1.98 -11.30 -0.56
CA ALA A 601 3.20 -10.49 -0.57
C ALA A 601 4.48 -11.33 -0.77
N SER A 602 4.42 -12.62 -0.39
CA SER A 602 5.53 -13.57 -0.54
C SER A 602 5.65 -14.11 -1.97
N SER A 603 4.51 -14.30 -2.67
CA SER A 603 4.49 -14.82 -4.05
C SER A 603 4.90 -13.78 -5.11
N LEU A 604 4.72 -12.49 -4.85
CA LEU A 604 5.15 -11.42 -5.77
C LEU A 604 6.63 -11.03 -5.61
N ALA A 605 7.24 -11.31 -4.46
CA ALA A 605 8.68 -11.11 -4.24
C ALA A 605 9.53 -12.34 -4.63
N SER A 606 8.94 -13.55 -4.62
CA SER A 606 9.67 -14.80 -4.91
C SER A 606 9.55 -15.29 -6.37
N SER A 607 8.80 -14.61 -7.24
CA SER A 607 8.68 -14.97 -8.67
C SER A 607 9.78 -14.35 -9.56
N ARG A 608 10.84 -13.79 -8.97
CA ARG A 608 11.98 -13.20 -9.69
C ARG A 608 13.36 -13.74 -9.34
N ALA A 609 13.46 -14.85 -8.61
CA ALA A 609 14.71 -15.56 -8.43
C ALA A 609 14.47 -17.08 -8.35
N GLU A 610 15.16 -17.80 -9.25
CA GLU A 610 15.49 -19.22 -9.21
C GLU A 610 14.41 -20.23 -9.64
N SER A 611 14.43 -20.56 -10.93
CA SER A 611 14.21 -21.93 -11.42
C SER A 611 15.35 -22.26 -12.40
N PRO A 612 16.21 -23.26 -12.14
CA PRO A 612 17.31 -23.62 -13.01
C PRO A 612 16.86 -24.72 -13.99
N ILE A 613 16.44 -24.35 -15.20
CA ILE A 613 16.28 -25.32 -16.31
C ILE A 613 16.78 -24.66 -17.59
N GLY A 614 18.07 -24.83 -17.87
CA GLY A 614 18.64 -24.61 -19.19
C GLY A 614 18.46 -25.87 -20.04
N SER A 615 17.57 -25.83 -21.02
CA SER A 615 17.51 -26.82 -22.10
C SER A 615 18.44 -26.39 -23.25
N LEU A 616 19.59 -27.04 -23.27
CA LEU A 616 20.26 -27.63 -24.43
C LEU A 616 20.08 -26.91 -25.78
N ARG A 617 21.12 -26.17 -26.18
CA ARG A 617 21.51 -26.04 -27.58
C ARG A 617 22.87 -26.71 -27.78
N SER A 618 22.93 -27.48 -28.85
CA SER A 618 23.99 -28.39 -29.25
C SER A 618 25.40 -27.78 -29.23
N SER A 619 26.37 -28.58 -28.80
CA SER A 619 27.77 -28.45 -29.19
C SER A 619 28.39 -29.84 -29.16
N ARG A 620 28.61 -30.38 -30.37
CA ARG A 620 29.47 -31.55 -30.59
C ARG A 620 30.92 -31.15 -30.28
N ARG A 621 31.59 -31.91 -29.42
CA ARG A 621 32.97 -32.40 -29.60
C ARG A 621 33.37 -33.16 -28.32
N GLY A 622 33.78 -34.41 -28.51
CA GLY A 622 34.07 -35.34 -27.43
C GLY A 622 35.53 -35.37 -27.01
N SER A 623 35.77 -36.18 -25.99
CA SER A 623 36.95 -37.00 -25.71
C SER A 623 36.70 -37.60 -24.31
N PHE A 624 36.43 -38.90 -24.20
CA PHE A 624 37.41 -39.98 -24.03
C PHE A 624 37.96 -40.07 -22.58
N ASP A 625 37.79 -41.28 -22.06
CA ASP A 625 38.50 -42.03 -21.02
C ASP A 625 38.17 -41.99 -19.51
N GLU A 626 37.81 -43.21 -19.07
CA GLU A 626 38.32 -44.02 -17.96
C GLU A 626 38.31 -43.43 -16.54
N ASP A 627 37.52 -44.05 -15.64
CA ASP A 627 38.11 -45.10 -14.81
C ASP A 627 37.05 -45.85 -13.96
N SER A 628 36.95 -47.15 -14.25
CA SER A 628 37.26 -48.26 -13.32
C SER A 628 36.54 -48.43 -11.97
N PHE A 629 35.96 -49.64 -11.88
CA PHE A 629 35.96 -50.57 -10.74
C PHE A 629 34.91 -50.42 -9.61
N SER A 630 33.90 -51.30 -9.66
CA SER A 630 33.93 -52.63 -9.02
C SER A 630 32.59 -53.02 -8.38
N GLY A 631 32.27 -54.31 -8.45
CA GLY A 631 31.55 -54.94 -7.35
C GLY A 631 30.18 -55.57 -7.64
N SER A 632 30.17 -56.65 -8.41
CA SER A 632 29.60 -57.95 -8.02
C SER A 632 28.08 -58.13 -7.74
N PHE A 633 27.47 -58.84 -8.70
CA PHE A 633 26.92 -60.21 -8.56
C PHE A 633 25.41 -60.48 -8.39
N LEU A 634 24.95 -61.34 -9.33
CA LEU A 634 23.99 -62.45 -9.24
C LEU A 634 22.49 -62.11 -9.15
N ASN A 635 21.74 -62.23 -10.25
CA ASN A 635 21.26 -63.52 -10.79
C ASN A 635 20.15 -63.27 -11.83
N THR A 636 20.33 -63.81 -13.02
CA THR A 636 19.29 -64.15 -14.02
C THR A 636 18.58 -65.47 -13.61
N PRO A 637 17.67 -66.08 -14.39
CA PRO A 637 16.97 -65.65 -15.62
C PRO A 637 15.44 -65.91 -15.57
N ASP A 638 14.71 -65.41 -16.58
CA ASP A 638 13.92 -66.24 -17.51
C ASP A 638 12.72 -65.51 -18.12
N ARG A 639 12.84 -65.32 -19.43
CA ARG A 639 11.79 -65.10 -20.44
C ARG A 639 11.06 -66.44 -20.65
N PRO A 640 9.80 -66.49 -21.14
CA PRO A 640 9.55 -66.08 -22.53
C PRO A 640 8.19 -65.46 -22.88
N TYR A 641 8.25 -64.78 -24.04
CA TYR A 641 7.24 -64.48 -25.04
C TYR A 641 5.93 -65.28 -24.98
N ILE A 642 4.81 -64.61 -25.30
CA ILE A 642 3.98 -64.94 -26.48
C ILE A 642 3.07 -63.74 -26.84
N ASN A 643 3.15 -63.40 -28.13
CA ASN A 643 2.25 -62.52 -28.90
C ASN A 643 0.79 -63.01 -28.88
N ARG A 644 -0.18 -62.09 -28.89
CA ARG A 644 -1.29 -62.05 -29.87
C ARG A 644 -2.24 -60.85 -29.65
N SER A 645 -2.07 -59.85 -30.51
CA SER A 645 -3.04 -59.19 -31.41
C SER A 645 -4.49 -58.83 -30.96
N PRO A 646 -5.11 -57.81 -31.62
CA PRO A 646 -6.15 -56.94 -31.06
C PRO A 646 -7.57 -57.26 -31.57
N ARG A 647 -8.58 -56.64 -30.92
CA ARG A 647 -9.95 -56.25 -31.37
C ARG A 647 -10.76 -55.97 -30.08
N LYS A 648 -11.54 -54.90 -29.92
CA LYS A 648 -12.27 -54.03 -30.84
C LYS A 648 -12.12 -52.57 -30.43
#